data_AF-A0A8T7KKV2-F1
#
_entry.id   AF-A0A8T7KKV2-F1
#
_cell.length_a   1.000
_cell.length_b   1.000
_cell.length_c   1.000
_cell.angle_alpha   90.00
_cell.angle_beta   90.00
_cell.angle_gamma   90.00
#
_symmetry.space_group_name_H-M   'P 1'
#
loop_
_entity.id
_entity.type
_entity.pdbx_description
1 polymer ?
#
loop_
_entity_poly.entity_id
_entity_poly.type
_entity_poly.pdbx_seq_one_letter_code
_entity_poly.pdbx_strand_id
1 'polypeptide(L)'
;MQRETVIGRWSARVTEACWLLALTMVPIFFNLYSARHFEPDKAVTLRSLALIALAAVVVRWIAARLARDDRPAGEGAPPAVGPPFWRRFTAIPLAIPVLLYALVYLVATLLSVVPATSFWGSYQRLQGTYTNLSYIMLFVAIVATLRRREQLERIVTVSLAAGLAVAGYGVLQHFGRDPLPWRGDVITRVASTMGNSIFVAAYMIMLVPLALYRVVTGLSAARAAPASANARVEWGWALSRLLLLGAGLTLLLAMIKFGAAVRTIDFRYWWVLPGAVVCATALWWLLTIGIERVGRPLPRWPAALLLAYLLAFGVQFAATAGAGVQVLASVALAPRAVDWWFWLFIALALATVGHALALTLPRLAGPPSQLGQRLNAAGAAGAALLLLAAIFFTQSRGPWLGLGAGLFVFCSLLLWQALRQARAAAQAAQVARLRALLIGWVALAVTAAAFLLVFNLSDAPIFERLRAVPYLGRMGRLLEVNSGTGLVRRLIWVGDEHAGGVAALITSDPLRAVVGWGPESMFVAFNPFYPPSLANIEARGASPDRSHQALLDELATRGVLGLASYLFLVASAVVLSWRLIRRSEAWHWQVFFIACLSVISANVVEGLTGIPIVSTLTMFWVTLALLVTGGALAGHYQLALAPVPAPAEAPAPTAPRSPAGGKRRQPAPRGAVARPPAHGASRNTGTLLALGLVTVITLGALWRFNLSPIVADMHFQQGQGIDNGALDLNQLVQALDAYLQTVRGNPREDFYYLNLGRVLMSLADSLRTAGVPLGTADPAVSVADLLRLRDREAIVGFVQRTSPMEVMSYAEAVLLHAHNLNPRNKDHYANLGRLNTYWYSWSEDPARLRTALDWYERVTPIAPQDVTLLNERAGVTVQMGDYYAAHGDPAQARQRYEQARDLLQHSATLDPRYADTYLRLGDLTWVQDGDPDAAVANYVQAIERSGALVANAIERIADGLADRPDLLVQLRDAYERHAAAQEQRLAAAEARRAPETDVAALRQQVALLHSVVGLLSVRAGNVGAALEPYRRAAELEPGRANYSRNYAIVLSDTRQYDAALAEARRSISVLRGQPDAEAELATTRQLIALIEAAQQGR
;
A
#
# COMPACT_ATOMS: atom_id res chain seq x y z
N MET A 1 -45.94 1.13 -15.80
CA MET A 1 -44.68 1.57 -15.14
C MET A 1 -45.00 2.09 -13.73
N GLN A 2 -44.56 1.41 -12.66
CA GLN A 2 -44.66 1.97 -11.30
C GLN A 2 -43.82 3.26 -11.22
N ARG A 3 -44.41 4.39 -10.82
CA ARG A 3 -43.65 5.64 -10.59
C ARG A 3 -42.68 5.41 -9.42
N GLU A 4 -41.38 5.44 -9.70
CA GLU A 4 -40.33 5.33 -8.69
C GLU A 4 -40.43 6.50 -7.70
N THR A 5 -40.32 6.20 -6.39
CA THR A 5 -40.41 7.22 -5.33
C THR A 5 -39.24 8.21 -5.42
N VAL A 6 -39.43 9.44 -4.89
CA VAL A 6 -38.37 10.46 -4.85
C VAL A 6 -37.13 9.93 -4.13
N ILE A 7 -37.34 9.25 -2.99
CA ILE A 7 -36.30 8.61 -2.19
C ILE A 7 -35.58 7.53 -3.03
N GLY A 8 -36.32 6.67 -3.73
CA GLY A 8 -35.72 5.64 -4.59
C GLY A 8 -34.82 6.21 -5.70
N ARG A 9 -35.19 7.34 -6.30
CA ARG A 9 -34.35 8.04 -7.29
C ARG A 9 -33.10 8.64 -6.68
N TRP A 10 -33.21 9.25 -5.50
CA TRP A 10 -32.04 9.77 -4.76
C TRP A 10 -31.09 8.65 -4.37
N SER A 11 -31.59 7.54 -3.82
CA SER A 11 -30.80 6.36 -3.49
C SER A 11 -30.05 5.79 -4.69
N ALA A 12 -30.68 5.73 -5.87
CA ALA A 12 -29.99 5.30 -7.09
C ALA A 12 -28.85 6.25 -7.49
N ARG A 13 -29.04 7.56 -7.34
CA ARG A 13 -27.99 8.56 -7.61
C ARG A 13 -26.85 8.51 -6.60
N VAL A 14 -27.16 8.31 -5.31
CA VAL A 14 -26.14 8.12 -4.26
C VAL A 14 -25.32 6.87 -4.56
N THR A 15 -25.99 5.75 -4.87
CA THR A 15 -25.30 4.51 -5.26
C THR A 15 -24.36 4.76 -6.44
N GLU A 16 -24.84 5.46 -7.48
CA GLU A 16 -24.04 5.86 -8.63
C GLU A 16 -22.83 6.74 -8.28
N ALA A 17 -23.01 7.73 -7.41
CA ALA A 17 -21.89 8.53 -6.91
C ALA A 17 -20.85 7.66 -6.20
N CYS A 18 -21.28 6.67 -5.38
CA CYS A 18 -20.37 5.80 -4.65
C CYS A 18 -19.48 4.93 -5.54
N TRP A 19 -20.03 4.25 -6.57
CA TRP A 19 -19.16 3.47 -7.46
C TRP A 19 -18.30 4.31 -8.38
N LEU A 20 -18.72 5.53 -8.75
CA LEU A 20 -17.85 6.45 -9.48
C LEU A 20 -16.70 6.99 -8.62
N LEU A 21 -16.99 7.33 -7.36
CA LEU A 21 -15.97 7.71 -6.40
C LEU A 21 -15.04 6.54 -6.07
N ALA A 22 -15.52 5.30 -6.02
CA ALA A 22 -14.66 4.14 -5.79
C ALA A 22 -13.64 3.99 -6.92
N LEU A 23 -14.02 4.29 -8.17
CA LEU A 23 -13.15 4.21 -9.34
C LEU A 23 -12.09 5.33 -9.40
N THR A 24 -12.25 6.42 -8.66
CA THR A 24 -11.29 7.52 -8.62
C THR A 24 -10.51 7.55 -7.32
N MET A 25 -11.19 7.48 -6.17
CA MET A 25 -10.59 7.51 -4.85
C MET A 25 -9.61 6.35 -4.65
N VAL A 26 -10.02 5.11 -4.91
CA VAL A 26 -9.18 3.93 -4.64
C VAL A 26 -7.84 3.97 -5.39
N PRO A 27 -7.79 4.25 -6.71
CA PRO A 27 -6.50 4.29 -7.40
C PRO A 27 -5.69 5.58 -7.17
N ILE A 28 -6.30 6.70 -6.82
CA ILE A 28 -5.62 8.01 -6.73
C ILE A 28 -5.21 8.39 -5.30
N PHE A 29 -6.05 8.08 -4.30
CA PHE A 29 -5.86 8.57 -2.94
C PHE A 29 -4.75 7.80 -2.20
N PHE A 30 -3.90 8.56 -1.53
CA PHE A 30 -2.93 8.11 -0.53
C PHE A 30 -2.85 9.22 0.53
N ASN A 31 -2.62 8.87 1.79
CA ASN A 31 -2.67 9.82 2.90
C ASN A 31 -1.27 10.11 3.42
N LEU A 32 -0.84 11.37 3.36
CA LEU A 32 0.48 11.80 3.87
C LEU A 32 0.54 11.88 5.40
N TYR A 33 -0.62 11.81 6.06
CA TYR A 33 -0.70 11.86 7.52
C TYR A 33 -0.73 10.47 8.17
N SER A 34 -1.02 9.40 7.42
CA SER A 34 -1.08 8.05 7.96
C SER A 34 0.29 7.38 7.87
N ALA A 35 0.58 6.42 8.75
CA ALA A 35 1.82 5.65 8.67
C ALA A 35 1.79 4.69 7.48
N ARG A 36 0.60 4.17 7.19
CA ARG A 36 0.35 3.26 6.07
C ARG A 36 -0.29 4.01 4.89
N HIS A 37 0.50 4.93 4.34
CA HIS A 37 0.14 5.92 3.33
C HIS A 37 -0.73 5.44 2.14
N PHE A 38 -0.71 4.16 1.77
CA PHE A 38 -1.33 3.65 0.53
C PHE A 38 -2.51 2.68 0.77
N GLU A 39 -2.24 1.37 0.90
CA GLU A 39 -3.28 0.34 0.78
C GLU A 39 -4.39 0.39 1.86
N PRO A 40 -4.09 0.57 3.16
CA PRO A 40 -5.12 0.65 4.21
C PRO A 40 -6.12 1.79 4.01
N ASP A 41 -5.66 2.99 3.66
CA ASP A 41 -6.52 4.15 3.37
C ASP A 41 -7.45 3.87 2.18
N LYS A 42 -6.96 3.17 1.16
CA LYS A 42 -7.75 2.74 0.01
C LYS A 42 -8.79 1.70 0.41
N ALA A 43 -8.43 0.73 1.24
CA ALA A 43 -9.35 -0.29 1.76
C ALA A 43 -10.49 0.36 2.56
N VAL A 44 -10.16 1.30 3.45
CA VAL A 44 -11.14 2.05 4.25
C VAL A 44 -12.04 2.92 3.38
N THR A 45 -11.49 3.57 2.35
CA THR A 45 -12.26 4.38 1.41
C THR A 45 -13.25 3.51 0.64
N LEU A 46 -12.82 2.36 0.14
CA LEU A 46 -13.69 1.38 -0.51
C LEU A 46 -14.78 0.86 0.43
N ARG A 47 -14.42 0.41 1.64
CA ARG A 47 -15.38 -0.07 2.66
C ARG A 47 -16.47 0.98 2.89
N SER A 48 -16.07 2.23 3.01
CA SER A 48 -16.99 3.35 3.25
C SER A 48 -17.95 3.57 2.09
N LEU A 49 -17.43 3.64 0.87
CA LEU A 49 -18.25 3.84 -0.33
C LEU A 49 -19.15 2.64 -0.61
N ALA A 50 -18.69 1.42 -0.39
CA ALA A 50 -19.46 0.20 -0.54
C ALA A 50 -20.61 0.12 0.48
N LEU A 51 -20.35 0.50 1.75
CA LEU A 51 -21.37 0.53 2.79
C LEU A 51 -22.45 1.58 2.50
N ILE A 52 -22.06 2.79 2.09
CA ILE A 52 -23.01 3.84 1.70
C ILE A 52 -23.83 3.40 0.47
N ALA A 53 -23.20 2.78 -0.52
CA ALA A 53 -23.87 2.25 -1.70
C ALA A 53 -24.89 1.18 -1.34
N LEU A 54 -24.51 0.22 -0.47
CA LEU A 54 -25.40 -0.85 -0.03
C LEU A 54 -26.56 -0.30 0.81
N ALA A 55 -26.30 0.63 1.73
CA ALA A 55 -27.32 1.30 2.51
C ALA A 55 -28.34 2.02 1.60
N ALA A 56 -27.86 2.72 0.56
CA ALA A 56 -28.73 3.35 -0.43
C ALA A 56 -29.57 2.32 -1.22
N VAL A 57 -28.99 1.17 -1.59
CA VAL A 57 -29.73 0.06 -2.23
C VAL A 57 -30.81 -0.50 -1.30
N VAL A 58 -30.51 -0.71 -0.02
CA VAL A 58 -31.46 -1.18 1.00
C VAL A 58 -32.60 -0.17 1.18
N VAL A 59 -32.29 1.12 1.32
CA VAL A 59 -33.30 2.19 1.39
C VAL A 59 -34.21 2.19 0.17
N ARG A 60 -33.64 2.06 -1.05
CA ARG A 60 -34.42 1.99 -2.28
C ARG A 60 -35.36 0.78 -2.29
N TRP A 61 -34.89 -0.36 -1.79
CA TRP A 61 -35.70 -1.57 -1.69
C TRP A 61 -36.84 -1.44 -0.66
N ILE A 62 -36.56 -0.90 0.53
CA ILE A 62 -37.57 -0.62 1.56
C ILE A 62 -38.62 0.36 1.03
N ALA A 63 -38.19 1.47 0.43
CA ALA A 63 -39.08 2.47 -0.14
C ALA A 63 -39.97 1.90 -1.26
N ALA A 64 -39.45 0.97 -2.05
CA ALA A 64 -40.23 0.28 -3.08
C ALA A 64 -41.24 -0.74 -2.50
N ARG A 65 -40.96 -1.36 -1.35
CA ARG A 65 -41.90 -2.24 -0.64
C ARG A 65 -43.03 -1.47 0.02
N LEU A 66 -42.70 -0.45 0.83
CA LEU A 66 -43.71 0.35 1.54
C LEU A 66 -44.69 1.02 0.56
N ALA A 67 -44.20 1.49 -0.59
CA ALA A 67 -45.05 2.07 -1.63
C ALA A 67 -46.00 1.05 -2.33
N ARG A 68 -45.80 -0.26 -2.15
CA ARG A 68 -46.71 -1.31 -2.66
C ARG A 68 -47.83 -1.61 -1.67
N ASP A 69 -47.52 -1.57 -0.38
CA ASP A 69 -48.47 -1.88 0.70
C ASP A 69 -49.50 -0.75 0.90
N ASP A 70 -49.16 0.49 0.55
CA ASP A 70 -50.06 1.68 0.61
C ASP A 70 -51.09 1.76 -0.53
N ARG A 71 -51.23 0.73 -1.39
CA ARG A 71 -52.25 0.74 -2.46
C ARG A 71 -53.64 0.45 -1.88
N PRO A 72 -54.67 1.27 -2.17
CA PRO A 72 -56.02 1.04 -1.63
C PRO A 72 -56.58 -0.30 -2.09
N ALA A 73 -57.23 -1.01 -1.16
CA ALA A 73 -57.71 -2.39 -1.28
C ALA A 73 -58.83 -2.64 -2.34
N GLY A 74 -59.04 -1.72 -3.29
CA GLY A 74 -60.18 -1.73 -4.22
C GLY A 74 -59.93 -2.28 -5.62
N GLU A 75 -58.69 -2.53 -6.04
CA GLU A 75 -58.38 -3.12 -7.37
C GLU A 75 -57.83 -4.54 -7.21
N GLY A 76 -58.74 -5.50 -7.07
CA GLY A 76 -58.48 -6.91 -6.84
C GLY A 76 -57.90 -7.66 -8.04
N ALA A 77 -56.61 -7.46 -8.34
CA ALA A 77 -55.82 -8.51 -8.94
C ALA A 77 -55.08 -9.26 -7.83
N PRO A 78 -55.17 -10.60 -7.71
CA PRO A 78 -54.33 -11.34 -6.77
C PRO A 78 -52.86 -10.97 -7.06
N PRO A 79 -52.01 -10.78 -6.04
CA PRO A 79 -50.60 -10.51 -6.27
C PRO A 79 -50.06 -11.64 -7.12
N ALA A 80 -49.66 -11.35 -8.36
CA ALA A 80 -49.05 -12.34 -9.23
C ALA A 80 -47.90 -12.99 -8.44
N VAL A 81 -48.06 -14.28 -8.10
CA VAL A 81 -47.07 -15.04 -7.34
C VAL A 81 -45.89 -15.25 -8.29
N GLY A 82 -45.03 -14.24 -8.36
CA GLY A 82 -43.79 -14.33 -9.09
C GLY A 82 -42.91 -15.46 -8.52
N PRO A 83 -41.92 -15.93 -9.28
CA PRO A 83 -41.04 -17.00 -8.81
C PRO A 83 -40.44 -16.67 -7.44
N PRO A 84 -40.22 -17.68 -6.58
CA PRO A 84 -39.62 -17.48 -5.26
C PRO A 84 -38.27 -16.77 -5.39
N PHE A 85 -37.86 -16.04 -4.34
CA PHE A 85 -36.63 -15.24 -4.34
C PHE A 85 -35.41 -16.04 -4.81
N TRP A 86 -35.26 -17.29 -4.36
CA TRP A 86 -34.17 -18.16 -4.77
C TRP A 86 -34.09 -18.38 -6.28
N ARG A 87 -35.21 -18.61 -6.97
CA ARG A 87 -35.22 -18.74 -8.44
C ARG A 87 -34.83 -17.44 -9.15
N ARG A 88 -35.20 -16.28 -8.60
CA ARG A 88 -34.78 -14.97 -9.12
C ARG A 88 -33.29 -14.72 -8.89
N PHE A 89 -32.78 -15.09 -7.72
CA PHE A 89 -31.37 -14.97 -7.37
C PHE A 89 -30.49 -15.84 -8.26
N THR A 90 -30.84 -17.12 -8.44
CA THR A 90 -30.09 -18.06 -9.28
C THR A 90 -30.17 -17.73 -10.78
N ALA A 91 -31.15 -16.91 -11.19
CA ALA A 91 -31.25 -16.42 -12.57
C ALA A 91 -30.27 -15.27 -12.87
N ILE A 92 -29.70 -14.62 -11.85
CA ILE A 92 -28.68 -13.58 -12.04
C ILE A 92 -27.35 -14.28 -12.36
N PRO A 93 -26.72 -14.02 -13.51
CA PRO A 93 -25.42 -14.61 -13.82
C PRO A 93 -24.38 -14.25 -12.78
N LEU A 94 -23.49 -15.21 -12.47
CA LEU A 94 -22.46 -15.13 -11.42
C LEU A 94 -22.96 -15.06 -9.96
N ALA A 95 -24.28 -15.00 -9.69
CA ALA A 95 -24.77 -14.92 -8.32
C ALA A 95 -24.35 -16.11 -7.43
N ILE A 96 -24.42 -17.34 -7.95
CA ILE A 96 -23.99 -18.55 -7.23
C ILE A 96 -22.46 -18.56 -6.98
N PRO A 97 -21.58 -18.42 -8.00
CA PRO A 97 -20.15 -18.35 -7.76
C PRO A 97 -19.75 -17.25 -6.76
N VAL A 98 -20.37 -16.08 -6.83
CA VAL A 98 -20.08 -14.97 -5.91
C VAL A 98 -20.53 -15.29 -4.48
N LEU A 99 -21.71 -15.90 -4.29
CA LEU A 99 -22.19 -16.31 -2.98
C LEU A 99 -21.29 -17.39 -2.35
N LEU A 100 -20.89 -18.39 -3.13
CA LEU A 100 -19.99 -19.45 -2.68
C LEU A 100 -18.65 -18.87 -2.25
N TYR A 101 -18.08 -17.97 -3.06
CA TYR A 101 -16.82 -17.30 -2.74
C TYR A 101 -16.93 -16.47 -1.45
N ALA A 102 -18.03 -15.73 -1.27
CA ALA A 102 -18.29 -14.97 -0.04
C ALA A 102 -18.43 -15.88 1.20
N LEU A 103 -19.12 -17.02 1.06
CA LEU A 103 -19.29 -18.00 2.13
C LEU A 103 -17.95 -18.62 2.54
N VAL A 104 -17.08 -18.94 1.57
CA VAL A 104 -15.75 -19.48 1.86
C VAL A 104 -14.90 -18.48 2.65
N TYR A 105 -14.96 -17.18 2.34
CA TYR A 105 -14.31 -16.16 3.18
C TYR A 105 -14.81 -16.16 4.62
N LEU A 106 -16.13 -16.23 4.82
CA LEU A 106 -16.73 -16.27 6.15
C LEU A 106 -16.29 -17.53 6.92
N VAL A 107 -16.35 -18.70 6.28
CA VAL A 107 -15.93 -19.97 6.89
C VAL A 107 -14.44 -19.96 7.24
N ALA A 108 -13.58 -19.56 6.31
CA ALA A 108 -12.13 -19.48 6.55
C ALA A 108 -11.78 -18.47 7.66
N THR A 109 -12.57 -17.40 7.81
CA THR A 109 -12.40 -16.43 8.92
C THR A 109 -12.81 -17.02 10.25
N LEU A 110 -13.96 -17.68 10.31
CA LEU A 110 -14.48 -18.30 11.53
C LEU A 110 -13.54 -19.40 12.04
N LEU A 111 -12.94 -20.16 11.12
CA LEU A 111 -12.00 -21.24 11.45
C LEU A 111 -10.54 -20.77 11.54
N SER A 112 -10.25 -19.48 11.30
CA SER A 112 -8.89 -18.93 11.25
C SER A 112 -8.11 -19.14 12.55
N VAL A 113 -6.78 -19.20 12.43
CA VAL A 113 -5.88 -19.15 13.59
C VAL A 113 -5.82 -17.75 14.23
N VAL A 114 -6.26 -16.70 13.54
CA VAL A 114 -6.37 -15.33 14.06
C VAL A 114 -7.68 -14.69 13.58
N PRO A 115 -8.86 -15.10 14.11
CA PRO A 115 -10.17 -14.70 13.57
C PRO A 115 -10.40 -13.18 13.48
N ALA A 116 -9.93 -12.42 14.48
CA ALA A 116 -10.04 -10.97 14.49
C ALA A 116 -9.24 -10.34 13.35
N THR A 117 -7.96 -10.70 13.20
CA THR A 117 -7.09 -10.26 12.10
C THR A 117 -7.62 -10.72 10.75
N SER A 118 -8.17 -11.93 10.64
CA SER A 118 -8.78 -12.40 9.40
C SER A 118 -10.03 -11.63 9.00
N PHE A 119 -10.82 -11.16 9.96
CA PHE A 119 -12.00 -10.36 9.67
C PHE A 119 -11.63 -8.91 9.28
N TRP A 120 -10.80 -8.25 10.11
CA TRP A 120 -10.45 -6.83 9.95
C TRP A 120 -9.31 -6.58 8.97
N GLY A 121 -8.46 -7.58 8.76
CA GLY A 121 -7.19 -7.50 8.04
C GLY A 121 -5.99 -7.25 8.96
N SER A 122 -4.80 -7.53 8.44
CA SER A 122 -3.53 -7.21 9.08
C SER A 122 -3.31 -5.71 9.14
N TYR A 123 -2.48 -5.24 10.08
CA TYR A 123 -2.07 -3.84 10.16
C TYR A 123 -1.56 -3.35 8.80
N GLN A 124 -0.68 -4.08 8.12
CA GLN A 124 -0.05 -3.57 6.89
C GLN A 124 -1.03 -3.37 5.71
N ARG A 125 -2.10 -4.17 5.60
CA ARG A 125 -2.94 -4.18 4.39
C ARG A 125 -4.42 -3.88 4.61
N LEU A 126 -4.97 -4.17 5.79
CA LEU A 126 -6.42 -4.16 6.04
C LEU A 126 -7.23 -4.93 4.98
N GLN A 127 -6.71 -6.03 4.42
CA GLN A 127 -7.39 -6.79 3.36
C GLN A 127 -8.09 -8.06 3.88
N GLY A 128 -8.64 -7.99 5.10
CA GLY A 128 -9.42 -9.08 5.69
C GLY A 128 -10.78 -9.30 5.00
N THR A 129 -11.58 -10.18 5.58
CA THR A 129 -12.90 -10.55 5.05
C THR A 129 -13.85 -9.37 4.91
N TYR A 130 -13.83 -8.39 5.82
CA TYR A 130 -14.67 -7.20 5.67
C TYR A 130 -14.35 -6.40 4.39
N THR A 131 -13.07 -6.23 4.03
CA THR A 131 -12.69 -5.57 2.77
C THR A 131 -13.08 -6.42 1.57
N ASN A 132 -12.86 -7.73 1.64
CA ASN A 132 -13.20 -8.62 0.54
C ASN A 132 -14.70 -8.64 0.25
N LEU A 133 -15.52 -8.67 1.30
CA LEU A 133 -16.98 -8.51 1.19
C LEU A 133 -17.35 -7.12 0.67
N SER A 134 -16.58 -6.07 0.96
CA SER A 134 -16.85 -4.72 0.43
C SER A 134 -16.69 -4.64 -1.09
N TYR A 135 -15.75 -5.36 -1.71
CA TYR A 135 -15.71 -5.46 -3.18
C TYR A 135 -16.98 -6.15 -3.72
N ILE A 136 -17.45 -7.18 -3.04
CA ILE A 136 -18.69 -7.90 -3.40
C ILE A 136 -19.91 -7.01 -3.21
N MET A 137 -19.96 -6.21 -2.15
CA MET A 137 -21.01 -5.21 -1.92
C MET A 137 -21.05 -4.18 -3.05
N LEU A 138 -19.89 -3.72 -3.53
CA LEU A 138 -19.79 -2.83 -4.68
C LEU A 138 -20.32 -3.52 -5.96
N PHE A 139 -19.94 -4.77 -6.21
CA PHE A 139 -20.49 -5.59 -7.31
C PHE A 139 -22.01 -5.68 -7.23
N VAL A 140 -22.57 -6.03 -6.06
CA VAL A 140 -24.01 -6.12 -5.82
C VAL A 140 -24.69 -4.77 -6.07
N ALA A 141 -24.11 -3.66 -5.59
CA ALA A 141 -24.67 -2.33 -5.77
C ALA A 141 -24.74 -1.91 -7.25
N ILE A 142 -23.71 -2.23 -8.04
CA ILE A 142 -23.71 -1.99 -9.49
C ILE A 142 -24.76 -2.87 -10.17
N VAL A 143 -24.80 -4.19 -9.88
CA VAL A 143 -25.78 -5.11 -10.47
C VAL A 143 -27.22 -4.73 -10.10
N ALA A 144 -27.45 -4.16 -8.91
CA ALA A 144 -28.75 -3.71 -8.45
C ALA A 144 -29.21 -2.38 -9.09
N THR A 145 -28.29 -1.50 -9.48
CA THR A 145 -28.65 -0.10 -9.84
C THR A 145 -28.30 0.32 -11.27
N LEU A 146 -27.32 -0.31 -11.91
CA LEU A 146 -26.94 0.02 -13.28
C LEU A 146 -28.00 -0.53 -14.25
N ARG A 147 -28.75 0.38 -14.88
CA ARG A 147 -29.88 0.03 -15.79
C ARG A 147 -29.82 0.76 -17.12
N ARG A 148 -28.80 1.59 -17.35
CA ARG A 148 -28.64 2.40 -18.56
C ARG A 148 -27.25 2.24 -19.15
N ARG A 149 -27.16 2.27 -20.49
CA ARG A 149 -25.88 2.20 -21.21
C ARG A 149 -24.98 3.39 -20.87
N GLU A 150 -25.55 4.57 -20.66
CA GLU A 150 -24.80 5.77 -20.27
C GLU A 150 -24.09 5.60 -18.92
N GLN A 151 -24.66 4.81 -18.00
CA GLN A 151 -24.05 4.51 -16.71
C GLN A 151 -22.83 3.59 -16.87
N LEU A 152 -22.94 2.57 -17.73
CA LEU A 152 -21.84 1.68 -18.08
C LEU A 152 -20.70 2.46 -18.76
N GLU A 153 -21.03 3.30 -19.74
CA GLU A 153 -20.02 4.11 -20.42
C GLU A 153 -19.37 5.12 -19.48
N ARG A 154 -20.10 5.60 -18.47
CA ARG A 154 -19.55 6.46 -17.43
C ARG A 154 -18.53 5.75 -16.55
N ILE A 155 -18.73 4.49 -16.15
CA ILE A 155 -17.68 3.69 -15.47
C ILE A 155 -16.41 3.69 -16.32
N VAL A 156 -16.53 3.35 -17.61
CA VAL A 156 -15.36 3.23 -18.48
C VAL A 156 -14.63 4.56 -18.59
N THR A 157 -15.34 5.66 -18.85
CA THR A 157 -14.71 6.99 -18.98
C THR A 157 -14.07 7.47 -17.68
N VAL A 158 -14.73 7.30 -16.54
CA VAL A 158 -14.17 7.72 -15.24
C VAL A 158 -12.97 6.86 -14.83
N SER A 159 -13.01 5.55 -15.10
CA SER A 159 -11.86 4.65 -14.85
C SER A 159 -10.65 5.03 -15.70
N LEU A 160 -10.86 5.40 -16.97
CA LEU A 160 -9.78 5.89 -17.83
C LEU A 160 -9.23 7.23 -17.33
N ALA A 161 -10.08 8.18 -16.91
CA ALA A 161 -9.62 9.45 -16.34
C ALA A 161 -8.78 9.24 -15.05
N ALA A 162 -9.21 8.34 -14.18
CA ALA A 162 -8.43 7.94 -13.01
C ALA A 162 -7.09 7.28 -13.40
N GLY A 163 -7.11 6.40 -14.41
CA GLY A 163 -5.91 5.81 -14.99
C GLY A 163 -4.93 6.86 -15.53
N LEU A 164 -5.42 7.94 -16.14
CA LEU A 164 -4.57 9.05 -16.60
C LEU A 164 -3.97 9.85 -15.45
N ALA A 165 -4.67 10.00 -14.32
CA ALA A 165 -4.09 10.61 -13.12
C ALA A 165 -2.92 9.76 -12.58
N VAL A 166 -3.13 8.44 -12.46
CA VAL A 166 -2.09 7.50 -12.01
C VAL A 166 -0.92 7.43 -13.00
N ALA A 167 -1.18 7.29 -14.30
CA ALA A 167 -0.14 7.22 -15.31
C ALA A 167 0.62 8.54 -15.45
N GLY A 168 -0.09 9.68 -15.45
CA GLY A 168 0.50 11.01 -15.53
C GLY A 168 1.41 11.33 -14.35
N TYR A 169 1.00 10.98 -13.13
CA TYR A 169 1.86 11.13 -11.95
C TYR A 169 3.09 10.22 -12.02
N GLY A 170 2.96 8.97 -12.49
CA GLY A 170 4.11 8.08 -12.73
C GLY A 170 5.09 8.64 -13.77
N VAL A 171 4.58 9.19 -14.88
CA VAL A 171 5.43 9.85 -15.89
C VAL A 171 6.15 11.08 -15.31
N LEU A 172 5.49 11.86 -14.45
CA LEU A 172 6.12 12.98 -13.74
C LEU A 172 7.29 12.51 -12.85
N GLN A 173 7.15 11.36 -12.17
CA GLN A 173 8.22 10.76 -11.37
C GLN A 173 9.43 10.38 -12.22
N HIS A 174 9.18 9.76 -13.37
CA HIS A 174 10.24 9.34 -14.30
C HIS A 174 11.13 10.50 -14.74
N PHE A 175 10.53 11.69 -14.96
CA PHE A 175 11.28 12.89 -15.33
C PHE A 175 11.88 13.65 -14.13
N GLY A 176 11.87 13.06 -12.92
CA GLY A 176 12.42 13.67 -11.73
C GLY A 176 11.69 14.96 -11.34
N ARG A 177 10.37 15.04 -11.56
CA ARG A 177 9.55 16.23 -11.23
C ARG A 177 8.58 15.98 -10.08
N ASP A 178 8.73 14.87 -9.36
CA ASP A 178 7.90 14.53 -8.20
C ASP A 178 8.13 15.52 -7.04
N PRO A 179 7.06 16.10 -6.45
CA PRO A 179 7.15 16.93 -5.26
C PRO A 179 7.41 16.19 -3.94
N LEU A 180 7.22 14.87 -3.87
CA LEU A 180 7.33 14.12 -2.61
C LEU A 180 8.73 13.54 -2.35
N PRO A 181 9.20 13.52 -1.10
CA PRO A 181 10.49 12.94 -0.71
C PRO A 181 10.36 11.42 -0.49
N TRP A 182 10.31 10.65 -1.57
CA TRP A 182 10.16 9.19 -1.50
C TRP A 182 11.38 8.50 -0.90
N ARG A 183 11.13 7.43 -0.15
CA ARG A 183 12.16 6.44 0.20
C ARG A 183 12.29 5.45 -0.96
N GLY A 184 13.47 5.38 -1.58
CA GLY A 184 13.78 4.47 -2.70
C GLY A 184 13.64 5.07 -4.09
N ASP A 185 13.98 4.26 -5.10
CA ASP A 185 13.99 4.69 -6.51
C ASP A 185 12.59 4.68 -7.14
N VAL A 186 12.04 5.87 -7.33
CA VAL A 186 10.78 6.13 -8.06
C VAL A 186 10.99 6.74 -9.44
N ILE A 187 12.24 6.98 -9.85
CA ILE A 187 12.59 7.64 -11.12
C ILE A 187 12.78 6.59 -12.22
N THR A 188 13.61 5.58 -11.97
CA THR A 188 13.82 4.52 -12.96
C THR A 188 12.65 3.52 -12.95
N ARG A 189 11.99 3.37 -11.79
CA ARG A 189 10.84 2.51 -11.56
C ARG A 189 9.69 3.27 -10.93
N VAL A 190 8.83 3.83 -11.77
CA VAL A 190 7.74 4.69 -11.31
C VAL A 190 6.76 3.94 -10.40
N ALA A 191 6.41 4.56 -9.27
CA ALA A 191 5.60 3.98 -8.19
C ALA A 191 4.22 4.64 -8.03
N SER A 192 4.07 5.85 -8.60
CA SER A 192 2.86 6.68 -8.64
C SER A 192 2.09 6.73 -7.32
N THR A 193 0.76 6.90 -7.38
CA THR A 193 -0.17 6.96 -6.24
C THR A 193 -0.38 5.61 -5.53
N MET A 194 0.37 4.57 -5.91
CA MET A 194 0.29 3.25 -5.27
C MET A 194 1.56 2.88 -4.50
N GLY A 195 2.59 3.72 -4.54
CA GLY A 195 3.85 3.51 -3.82
C GLY A 195 4.67 2.30 -4.25
N ASN A 196 4.25 1.60 -5.31
CA ASN A 196 4.95 0.42 -5.81
C ASN A 196 4.75 0.24 -7.33
N SER A 197 5.85 0.09 -8.07
CA SER A 197 5.85 -0.09 -9.53
C SER A 197 5.09 -1.32 -10.03
N ILE A 198 4.99 -2.40 -9.23
CA ILE A 198 4.22 -3.60 -9.59
C ILE A 198 2.73 -3.28 -9.53
N PHE A 199 2.30 -2.62 -8.45
CA PHE A 199 0.91 -2.28 -8.17
C PHE A 199 0.30 -1.36 -9.23
N VAL A 200 1.03 -0.30 -9.59
CA VAL A 200 0.59 0.65 -10.63
C VAL A 200 0.40 -0.04 -11.97
N ALA A 201 1.37 -0.86 -12.38
CA ALA A 201 1.28 -1.58 -13.66
C ALA A 201 0.14 -2.60 -13.65
N ALA A 202 -0.03 -3.37 -12.57
CA ALA A 202 -1.12 -4.35 -12.43
C ALA A 202 -2.51 -3.69 -12.57
N TYR A 203 -2.68 -2.47 -12.05
CA TYR A 203 -3.91 -1.70 -12.27
C TYR A 203 -4.05 -1.21 -13.71
N MET A 204 -3.00 -0.64 -14.30
CA MET A 204 -3.06 -0.05 -15.65
C MET A 204 -3.32 -1.08 -16.75
N ILE A 205 -2.81 -2.31 -16.63
CA ILE A 205 -3.06 -3.37 -17.62
C ILE A 205 -4.55 -3.76 -17.71
N MET A 206 -5.32 -3.54 -16.63
CA MET A 206 -6.78 -3.74 -16.62
C MET A 206 -7.53 -2.61 -17.34
N LEU A 207 -6.92 -1.43 -17.51
CA LEU A 207 -7.54 -0.29 -18.20
C LEU A 207 -7.28 -0.28 -19.70
N VAL A 208 -6.15 -0.83 -20.16
CA VAL A 208 -5.77 -0.87 -21.58
C VAL A 208 -6.87 -1.51 -22.45
N PRO A 209 -7.44 -2.68 -22.12
CA PRO A 209 -8.53 -3.25 -22.93
C PRO A 209 -9.79 -2.37 -23.00
N LEU A 210 -10.10 -1.63 -21.93
CA LEU A 210 -11.23 -0.70 -21.89
C LEU A 210 -10.98 0.54 -22.78
N ALA A 211 -9.74 1.02 -22.83
CA ALA A 211 -9.34 2.08 -23.76
C ALA A 211 -9.44 1.60 -25.21
N LEU A 212 -8.93 0.40 -25.51
CA LEU A 212 -9.01 -0.20 -26.84
C LEU A 212 -10.46 -0.45 -27.28
N TYR A 213 -11.34 -0.86 -26.37
CA TYR A 213 -12.78 -0.93 -26.63
C TYR A 213 -13.35 0.41 -27.12
N ARG A 214 -13.00 1.53 -26.48
CA ARG A 214 -13.44 2.87 -26.92
C ARG A 214 -12.85 3.27 -28.26
N VAL A 215 -11.59 2.94 -28.53
CA VAL A 215 -10.95 3.18 -29.83
C VAL A 215 -11.69 2.42 -30.94
N VAL A 216 -11.82 1.11 -30.81
CA VAL A 216 -12.42 0.24 -31.83
C VAL A 216 -13.88 0.61 -32.09
N THR A 217 -14.67 0.80 -31.03
CA THR A 217 -16.09 1.13 -31.18
C THR A 217 -16.31 2.55 -31.70
N GLY A 218 -15.48 3.52 -31.30
CA GLY A 218 -15.49 4.88 -31.84
C GLY A 218 -15.14 4.93 -33.33
N LEU A 219 -14.07 4.25 -33.74
CA LEU A 219 -13.69 4.17 -35.16
C LEU A 219 -14.73 3.43 -36.01
N SER A 220 -15.31 2.36 -35.47
CA SER A 220 -16.40 1.65 -36.14
C SER A 220 -17.64 2.53 -36.30
N ALA A 221 -18.03 3.27 -35.25
CA ALA A 221 -19.17 4.17 -35.30
C ALA A 221 -18.92 5.34 -36.27
N ALA A 222 -17.68 5.83 -36.38
CA ALA A 222 -17.30 6.89 -37.30
C ALA A 222 -17.50 6.53 -38.79
N ARG A 223 -17.47 5.23 -39.13
CA ARG A 223 -17.71 4.76 -40.51
C ARG A 223 -19.17 4.86 -40.93
N ALA A 224 -20.10 4.68 -39.99
CA ALA A 224 -21.54 4.75 -40.23
C ALA A 224 -22.14 6.13 -39.88
N ALA A 225 -21.36 7.02 -39.28
CA ALA A 225 -21.81 8.34 -38.85
C ALA A 225 -21.84 9.35 -40.01
N PRO A 226 -22.79 10.31 -40.00
CA PRO A 226 -22.83 11.37 -40.99
C PRO A 226 -21.59 12.26 -40.93
N ALA A 227 -21.28 12.96 -42.03
CA ALA A 227 -20.24 13.97 -42.06
C ALA A 227 -20.52 15.09 -41.03
N SER A 228 -19.46 15.72 -40.54
CA SER A 228 -19.58 16.82 -39.57
C SER A 228 -20.27 18.03 -40.21
N ALA A 229 -21.41 18.45 -39.66
CA ALA A 229 -22.11 19.65 -40.09
C ALA A 229 -21.32 20.94 -39.73
N ASN A 230 -20.57 20.94 -38.63
CA ASN A 230 -19.74 22.07 -38.22
C ASN A 230 -18.50 21.62 -37.44
N ALA A 231 -17.39 21.42 -38.17
CA ALA A 231 -16.17 20.86 -37.60
C ALA A 231 -15.55 21.76 -36.52
N ARG A 232 -15.64 23.08 -36.67
CA ARG A 232 -15.09 24.04 -35.69
C ARG A 232 -15.78 23.91 -34.34
N VAL A 233 -17.10 23.76 -34.33
CA VAL A 233 -17.88 23.57 -33.08
C VAL A 233 -17.54 22.23 -32.43
N GLU A 234 -17.39 21.17 -33.21
CA GLU A 234 -17.01 19.86 -32.66
C GLU A 234 -15.59 19.84 -32.06
N TRP A 235 -14.62 20.50 -32.70
CA TRP A 235 -13.30 20.72 -32.12
C TRP A 235 -13.36 21.55 -30.84
N GLY A 236 -14.20 22.59 -30.80
CA GLY A 236 -14.46 23.36 -29.58
C GLY A 236 -14.99 22.50 -28.44
N TRP A 237 -15.92 21.58 -28.71
CA TRP A 237 -16.43 20.63 -27.70
C TRP A 237 -15.37 19.63 -27.25
N ALA A 238 -14.53 19.15 -28.16
CA ALA A 238 -13.40 18.29 -27.81
C ALA A 238 -12.38 19.02 -26.93
N LEU A 239 -12.08 20.29 -27.24
CA LEU A 239 -11.22 21.15 -26.43
C LEU A 239 -11.82 21.38 -25.03
N SER A 240 -13.11 21.72 -24.93
CA SER A 240 -13.80 21.88 -23.65
C SER A 240 -13.65 20.64 -22.76
N ARG A 241 -13.85 19.44 -23.31
CA ARG A 241 -13.65 18.16 -22.59
C ARG A 241 -12.19 17.95 -22.17
N LEU A 242 -11.24 18.24 -23.03
CA LEU A 242 -9.81 18.13 -22.72
C LEU A 242 -9.41 19.07 -21.58
N LEU A 243 -9.92 20.30 -21.58
CA LEU A 243 -9.67 21.29 -20.52
C LEU A 243 -10.30 20.85 -19.19
N LEU A 244 -11.52 20.29 -19.20
CA LEU A 244 -12.15 19.75 -17.99
C LEU A 244 -11.42 18.53 -17.43
N LEU A 245 -10.92 17.64 -18.30
CA LEU A 245 -10.05 16.54 -17.90
C LEU A 245 -8.76 17.08 -17.27
N GLY A 246 -8.08 18.00 -17.96
CA GLY A 246 -6.84 18.65 -17.53
C GLY A 246 -7.00 19.38 -16.20
N ALA A 247 -8.12 20.08 -15.99
CA ALA A 247 -8.43 20.78 -14.74
C ALA A 247 -8.47 19.82 -13.54
N GLY A 248 -9.06 18.64 -13.70
CA GLY A 248 -9.03 17.61 -12.66
C GLY A 248 -7.62 17.10 -12.39
N LEU A 249 -6.84 16.81 -13.44
CA LEU A 249 -5.47 16.30 -13.32
C LEU A 249 -4.53 17.32 -12.63
N THR A 250 -4.61 18.59 -13.01
CA THR A 250 -3.78 19.65 -12.43
C THR A 250 -4.22 20.03 -11.03
N LEU A 251 -5.53 19.95 -10.71
CA LEU A 251 -6.02 20.11 -9.34
C LEU A 251 -5.40 19.07 -8.41
N LEU A 252 -5.36 17.80 -8.83
CA LEU A 252 -4.72 16.73 -8.06
C LEU A 252 -3.23 16.98 -7.84
N LEU A 253 -2.50 17.35 -8.89
CA LEU A 253 -1.08 17.68 -8.79
C LEU A 253 -0.85 18.87 -7.84
N ALA A 254 -1.67 19.92 -7.93
CA ALA A 254 -1.59 21.08 -7.05
C ALA A 254 -1.74 20.70 -5.58
N MET A 255 -2.68 19.81 -5.25
CA MET A 255 -2.94 19.40 -3.88
C MET A 255 -1.92 18.40 -3.33
N ILE A 256 -1.31 17.57 -4.18
CA ILE A 256 -0.15 16.75 -3.81
C ILE A 256 1.05 17.67 -3.50
N LYS A 257 1.32 18.65 -4.36
CA LYS A 257 2.37 19.67 -4.11
C LYS A 257 2.10 20.46 -2.83
N PHE A 258 0.85 20.84 -2.58
CA PHE A 258 0.46 21.51 -1.34
C PHE A 258 0.79 20.66 -0.11
N GLY A 259 0.42 19.38 -0.10
CA GLY A 259 0.73 18.48 1.02
C GLY A 259 2.23 18.26 1.25
N ALA A 260 3.05 18.41 0.22
CA ALA A 260 4.51 18.37 0.34
C ALA A 260 5.11 19.69 0.86
N ALA A 261 4.53 20.82 0.46
CA ALA A 261 5.04 22.17 0.76
C ALA A 261 4.53 22.75 2.09
N VAL A 262 3.36 22.33 2.54
CA VAL A 262 2.68 22.91 3.70
C VAL A 262 2.49 21.84 4.77
N ARG A 263 3.09 22.07 5.93
CA ARG A 263 2.99 21.17 7.09
C ARG A 263 2.24 21.85 8.22
N THR A 264 1.52 21.06 9.00
CA THR A 264 0.84 21.47 10.24
C THR A 264 1.23 20.50 11.35
N ILE A 265 1.19 20.98 12.58
CA ILE A 265 1.43 20.14 13.78
C ILE A 265 0.26 19.16 14.01
N ASP A 266 -0.91 19.43 13.42
CA ASP A 266 -2.11 18.61 13.50
C ASP A 266 -2.63 18.16 12.11
N PHE A 267 -3.84 17.62 12.08
CA PHE A 267 -4.45 17.02 10.89
C PHE A 267 -5.38 17.94 10.11
N ARG A 268 -5.36 19.25 10.33
CA ARG A 268 -6.34 20.19 9.73
C ARG A 268 -6.52 20.12 8.21
N TYR A 269 -5.52 19.61 7.48
CA TYR A 269 -5.54 19.47 6.02
C TYR A 269 -5.76 18.04 5.50
N TRP A 270 -6.13 17.08 6.37
CA TRP A 270 -6.35 15.67 5.99
C TRP A 270 -7.35 15.50 4.82
N TRP A 271 -8.33 16.41 4.72
CA TRP A 271 -9.42 16.34 3.75
C TRP A 271 -9.07 16.96 2.38
N VAL A 272 -7.95 17.66 2.25
CA VAL A 272 -7.60 18.44 1.05
C VAL A 272 -7.46 17.54 -0.19
N LEU A 273 -6.58 16.54 -0.14
CA LEU A 273 -6.39 15.62 -1.26
C LEU A 273 -7.66 14.80 -1.59
N PRO A 274 -8.36 14.15 -0.64
CA PRO A 274 -9.58 13.43 -0.98
C PRO A 274 -10.69 14.37 -1.49
N GLY A 275 -10.81 15.59 -0.96
CA GLY A 275 -11.73 16.60 -1.48
C GLY A 275 -11.42 17.00 -2.93
N ALA A 276 -10.14 17.11 -3.29
CA ALA A 276 -9.70 17.39 -4.64
C ALA A 276 -10.05 16.25 -5.62
N VAL A 277 -9.91 15.00 -5.20
CA VAL A 277 -10.32 13.84 -6.02
C VAL A 277 -11.84 13.78 -6.17
N VAL A 278 -12.64 14.15 -5.16
CA VAL A 278 -14.09 14.29 -5.29
C VAL A 278 -14.44 15.37 -6.33
N CYS A 279 -13.78 16.53 -6.29
CA CYS A 279 -13.96 17.60 -7.28
C CYS A 279 -13.53 17.16 -8.69
N ALA A 280 -12.37 16.51 -8.83
CA ALA A 280 -11.90 15.97 -10.10
C ALA A 280 -12.89 14.94 -10.67
N THR A 281 -13.46 14.07 -9.82
CA THR A 281 -14.50 13.11 -10.21
C THR A 281 -15.75 13.81 -10.74
N ALA A 282 -16.18 14.89 -10.08
CA ALA A 282 -17.33 15.70 -10.53
C ALA A 282 -17.07 16.38 -11.88
N LEU A 283 -15.84 16.88 -12.12
CA LEU A 283 -15.43 17.43 -13.42
C LEU A 283 -15.39 16.33 -14.50
N TRP A 284 -14.80 15.17 -14.20
CA TRP A 284 -14.74 14.05 -15.15
C TRP A 284 -16.10 13.42 -15.43
N TRP A 285 -17.04 13.53 -14.50
CA TRP A 285 -18.43 13.14 -14.73
C TRP A 285 -19.09 13.96 -15.84
N LEU A 286 -18.76 15.25 -16.00
CA LEU A 286 -19.26 16.10 -17.10
C LEU A 286 -18.88 15.55 -18.48
N LEU A 287 -17.78 14.80 -18.59
CA LEU A 287 -17.34 14.16 -19.83
C LEU A 287 -18.31 13.06 -20.29
N THR A 288 -19.22 12.61 -19.42
CA THR A 288 -20.03 11.39 -19.62
C THR A 288 -21.51 11.65 -19.87
N ILE A 289 -21.98 12.89 -19.65
CA ILE A 289 -23.42 13.21 -19.73
C ILE A 289 -23.86 13.76 -21.09
N GLY A 290 -22.93 13.96 -22.01
CA GLY A 290 -23.22 14.45 -23.36
C GLY A 290 -23.72 15.90 -23.36
N ILE A 291 -23.08 16.78 -22.58
CA ILE A 291 -23.43 18.20 -22.46
C ILE A 291 -23.51 18.90 -23.82
N GLU A 292 -22.78 18.45 -24.83
CA GLU A 292 -22.78 19.04 -26.16
C GLU A 292 -24.14 18.93 -26.90
N ARG A 293 -25.05 18.06 -26.46
CA ARG A 293 -26.30 17.75 -27.17
C ARG A 293 -27.44 18.70 -26.82
N VAL A 294 -28.29 18.97 -27.80
CA VAL A 294 -29.56 19.69 -27.60
C VAL A 294 -30.42 18.98 -26.54
N GLY A 295 -31.02 19.75 -25.63
CA GLY A 295 -31.87 19.24 -24.55
C GLY A 295 -31.11 18.71 -23.32
N ARG A 296 -29.77 18.79 -23.30
CA ARG A 296 -28.95 18.42 -22.14
C ARG A 296 -28.25 19.66 -21.56
N PRO A 297 -28.85 20.35 -20.57
CA PRO A 297 -28.24 21.54 -19.99
C PRO A 297 -26.95 21.18 -19.23
N LEU A 298 -25.98 22.11 -19.21
CA LEU A 298 -24.78 21.99 -18.39
C LEU A 298 -25.18 22.09 -16.90
N PRO A 299 -25.00 21.04 -16.10
CA PRO A 299 -25.30 21.11 -14.68
C PRO A 299 -24.29 22.00 -13.95
N ARG A 300 -24.77 22.88 -13.06
CA ARG A 300 -23.94 23.84 -12.31
C ARG A 300 -23.29 23.25 -11.06
N TRP A 301 -23.77 22.09 -10.58
CA TRP A 301 -23.32 21.52 -9.31
C TRP A 301 -21.82 21.13 -9.28
N PRO A 302 -21.14 20.68 -10.37
CA PRO A 302 -19.71 20.38 -10.30
C PRO A 302 -18.87 21.65 -10.07
N ALA A 303 -19.25 22.76 -10.72
CA ALA A 303 -18.61 24.06 -10.50
C ALA A 303 -18.90 24.59 -9.08
N ALA A 304 -20.13 24.43 -8.60
CA ALA A 304 -20.48 24.81 -7.22
C ALA A 304 -19.71 23.99 -6.17
N LEU A 305 -19.52 22.69 -6.42
CA LEU A 305 -18.73 21.81 -5.56
C LEU A 305 -17.26 22.22 -5.53
N LEU A 306 -16.66 22.51 -6.70
CA LEU A 306 -15.29 23.01 -6.79
C LEU A 306 -15.15 24.36 -6.07
N LEU A 307 -16.09 25.28 -6.25
CA LEU A 307 -16.08 26.58 -5.56
C LEU A 307 -16.18 26.40 -4.04
N ALA A 308 -17.09 25.54 -3.56
CA ALA A 308 -17.24 25.26 -2.14
C ALA A 308 -15.95 24.65 -1.54
N TYR A 309 -15.32 23.72 -2.27
CA TYR A 309 -14.02 23.15 -1.89
C TYR A 309 -12.93 24.23 -1.80
N LEU A 310 -12.82 25.11 -2.79
CA LEU A 310 -11.83 26.19 -2.81
C LEU A 310 -12.05 27.22 -1.71
N LEU A 311 -13.32 27.56 -1.42
CA LEU A 311 -13.66 28.47 -0.32
C LEU A 311 -13.30 27.84 1.03
N ALA A 312 -13.67 26.58 1.26
CA ALA A 312 -13.29 25.86 2.48
C ALA A 312 -11.77 25.78 2.63
N PHE A 313 -11.05 25.50 1.53
CA PHE A 313 -9.59 25.41 1.52
C PHE A 313 -8.96 26.76 1.83
N GLY A 314 -9.42 27.84 1.17
CA GLY A 314 -8.91 29.19 1.38
C GLY A 314 -9.16 29.71 2.79
N VAL A 315 -10.36 29.46 3.34
CA VAL A 315 -10.70 29.83 4.74
C VAL A 315 -9.80 29.08 5.72
N GLN A 316 -9.65 27.77 5.55
CA GLN A 316 -8.78 26.95 6.41
C GLN A 316 -7.32 27.43 6.31
N PHE A 317 -6.83 27.69 5.10
CA PHE A 317 -5.48 28.16 4.84
C PHE A 317 -5.18 29.51 5.49
N ALA A 318 -6.09 30.47 5.33
CA ALA A 318 -5.97 31.77 5.98
C ALA A 318 -6.02 31.64 7.53
N ALA A 319 -6.91 30.80 8.06
CA ALA A 319 -7.04 30.60 9.50
C ALA A 319 -5.79 29.96 10.12
N THR A 320 -5.17 28.96 9.48
CA THR A 320 -3.95 28.34 10.00
C THR A 320 -2.72 29.23 9.87
N ALA A 321 -2.65 30.03 8.80
CA ALA A 321 -1.59 31.02 8.63
C ALA A 321 -1.68 32.11 9.72
N GLY A 322 -2.88 32.63 9.99
CA GLY A 322 -3.10 33.63 11.03
C GLY A 322 -2.83 33.12 12.46
N ALA A 323 -2.96 31.81 12.68
CA ALA A 323 -2.67 31.18 13.97
C ALA A 323 -1.20 30.76 14.17
N GLY A 324 -0.33 30.93 13.17
CA GLY A 324 1.08 30.52 13.25
C GLY A 324 1.32 29.01 13.34
N VAL A 325 0.30 28.17 13.08
CA VAL A 325 0.38 26.70 13.16
C VAL A 325 0.91 26.08 11.85
N GLN A 326 0.88 26.85 10.77
CA GLN A 326 1.32 26.42 9.45
C GLN A 326 2.81 26.66 9.25
N VAL A 327 3.54 25.61 8.88
CA VAL A 327 4.96 25.68 8.51
C VAL A 327 5.10 25.44 7.01
N LEU A 328 5.64 26.44 6.31
CA LEU A 328 6.00 26.33 4.90
C LEU A 328 7.39 25.71 4.77
N ALA A 329 7.50 24.63 4.01
CA ALA A 329 8.79 24.04 3.69
C ALA A 329 9.63 25.05 2.89
N SER A 330 10.91 25.18 3.24
CA SER A 330 11.85 26.00 2.48
C SER A 330 12.05 25.43 1.07
N VAL A 331 12.52 26.27 0.13
CA VAL A 331 12.87 25.81 -1.21
C VAL A 331 13.94 24.72 -1.18
N ALA A 332 14.83 24.73 -0.18
CA ALA A 332 15.81 23.67 0.01
C ALA A 332 15.17 22.33 0.41
N LEU A 333 14.10 22.36 1.22
CA LEU A 333 13.41 21.16 1.70
C LEU A 333 12.41 20.58 0.69
N ALA A 334 11.74 21.41 -0.09
CA ALA A 334 10.69 20.98 -1.02
C ALA A 334 10.71 21.76 -2.35
N PRO A 335 11.83 21.73 -3.12
CA PRO A 335 12.04 22.60 -4.28
C PRO A 335 11.01 22.40 -5.40
N ARG A 336 10.39 21.22 -5.46
CA ARG A 336 9.42 20.82 -6.49
C ARG A 336 7.97 20.99 -6.04
N ALA A 337 7.72 21.50 -4.83
CA ALA A 337 6.39 21.59 -4.24
C ALA A 337 5.94 23.04 -3.96
N VAL A 338 6.88 23.96 -3.72
CA VAL A 338 6.59 25.37 -3.37
C VAL A 338 5.77 26.14 -4.42
N ASP A 339 5.76 25.69 -5.67
CA ASP A 339 4.95 26.21 -6.77
C ASP A 339 3.51 25.63 -6.81
N TRP A 340 3.02 25.01 -5.73
CA TRP A 340 1.67 24.42 -5.68
C TRP A 340 0.55 25.39 -6.07
N TRP A 341 0.67 26.67 -5.69
CA TRP A 341 -0.33 27.71 -5.97
C TRP A 341 -0.45 28.00 -7.48
N PHE A 342 0.66 27.88 -8.22
CA PHE A 342 0.68 28.06 -9.67
C PHE A 342 -0.10 26.94 -10.38
N TRP A 343 0.07 25.69 -9.91
CA TRP A 343 -0.71 24.55 -10.42
C TRP A 343 -2.19 24.65 -10.06
N LEU A 344 -2.52 25.19 -8.88
CA LEU A 344 -3.90 25.47 -8.49
C LEU A 344 -4.54 26.53 -9.40
N PHE A 345 -3.79 27.59 -9.72
CA PHE A 345 -4.22 28.61 -10.68
C PHE A 345 -4.47 28.01 -12.08
N ILE A 346 -3.56 27.16 -12.58
CA ILE A 346 -3.77 26.43 -13.85
C ILE A 346 -5.04 25.60 -13.79
N ALA A 347 -5.26 24.83 -12.72
CA ALA A 347 -6.46 24.03 -12.55
C ALA A 347 -7.74 24.87 -12.64
N LEU A 348 -7.78 26.02 -11.98
CA LEU A 348 -8.90 26.94 -12.01
C LEU A 348 -9.09 27.58 -13.39
N ALA A 349 -8.00 27.98 -14.06
CA ALA A 349 -8.05 28.53 -15.41
C ALA A 349 -8.62 27.49 -16.41
N LEU A 350 -8.13 26.25 -16.38
CA LEU A 350 -8.62 25.17 -17.22
C LEU A 350 -10.11 24.85 -16.93
N ALA A 351 -10.50 24.80 -15.66
CA ALA A 351 -11.89 24.57 -15.27
C ALA A 351 -12.79 25.70 -15.79
N THR A 352 -12.37 26.96 -15.61
CA THR A 352 -13.14 28.15 -16.01
C THR A 352 -13.29 28.23 -17.52
N VAL A 353 -12.19 28.10 -18.27
CA VAL A 353 -12.22 28.14 -19.74
C VAL A 353 -13.00 26.94 -20.30
N GLY A 354 -12.82 25.74 -19.74
CA GLY A 354 -13.57 24.54 -20.13
C GLY A 354 -15.08 24.70 -19.95
N HIS A 355 -15.52 25.27 -18.82
CA HIS A 355 -16.94 25.59 -18.57
C HIS A 355 -17.44 26.73 -19.46
N ALA A 356 -16.65 27.78 -19.65
CA ALA A 356 -17.01 28.91 -20.51
C ALA A 356 -17.28 28.43 -21.94
N LEU A 357 -16.39 27.59 -22.50
CA LEU A 357 -16.62 26.94 -23.80
C LEU A 357 -17.89 26.09 -23.80
N ALA A 358 -18.12 25.28 -22.75
CA ALA A 358 -19.32 24.44 -22.66
C ALA A 358 -20.63 25.24 -22.52
N LEU A 359 -20.56 26.51 -22.11
CA LEU A 359 -21.70 27.42 -22.01
C LEU A 359 -21.94 28.17 -23.33
N THR A 360 -20.88 28.59 -24.01
CA THR A 360 -20.96 29.46 -25.20
C THR A 360 -21.03 28.70 -26.52
N LEU A 361 -20.50 27.48 -26.59
CA LEU A 361 -20.51 26.69 -27.83
C LEU A 361 -21.93 26.31 -28.26
N PRO A 362 -22.24 26.38 -29.57
CA PRO A 362 -23.51 25.88 -30.10
C PRO A 362 -23.73 24.40 -29.75
N ARG A 363 -24.96 24.05 -29.38
CA ARG A 363 -25.36 22.66 -29.09
C ARG A 363 -25.49 21.89 -30.40
N LEU A 364 -25.01 20.65 -30.41
CA LEU A 364 -25.06 19.76 -31.55
C LEU A 364 -26.42 19.05 -31.63
N ALA A 365 -27.14 19.27 -32.73
CA ALA A 365 -28.38 18.57 -33.07
C ALA A 365 -28.06 17.27 -33.84
N GLY A 366 -28.92 16.25 -33.70
CA GLY A 366 -28.78 14.98 -34.40
C GLY A 366 -27.78 14.00 -33.76
N PRO A 367 -27.48 12.86 -34.42
CA PRO A 367 -26.57 11.84 -33.93
C PRO A 367 -25.10 12.30 -33.96
N PRO A 368 -24.16 11.57 -33.32
CA PRO A 368 -22.73 11.88 -33.41
C PRO A 368 -22.21 11.81 -34.85
N SER A 369 -21.46 12.82 -35.27
CA SER A 369 -20.84 12.85 -36.59
C SER A 369 -19.58 11.98 -36.65
N GLN A 370 -19.08 11.75 -37.87
CA GLN A 370 -17.84 11.06 -38.13
C GLN A 370 -16.65 11.72 -37.41
N LEU A 371 -16.56 13.05 -37.39
CA LEU A 371 -15.46 13.77 -36.73
C LEU A 371 -15.52 13.55 -35.21
N GLY A 372 -16.67 13.80 -34.58
CA GLY A 372 -16.84 13.60 -33.14
C GLY A 372 -16.53 12.18 -32.68
N GLN A 373 -16.90 11.16 -33.47
CA GLN A 373 -16.54 9.77 -33.18
C GLN A 373 -15.03 9.51 -33.28
N ARG A 374 -14.35 10.07 -34.29
CA ARG A 374 -12.89 10.00 -34.43
C ARG A 374 -12.17 10.72 -33.29
N LEU A 375 -12.66 11.87 -32.85
CA LEU A 375 -12.09 12.62 -31.72
C LEU A 375 -12.21 11.83 -30.40
N ASN A 376 -13.37 11.21 -30.15
CA ASN A 376 -13.54 10.33 -28.99
C ASN A 376 -12.58 9.12 -29.04
N ALA A 377 -12.42 8.51 -30.22
CA ALA A 377 -11.48 7.41 -30.41
C ALA A 377 -10.02 7.85 -30.23
N ALA A 378 -9.66 9.03 -30.73
CA ALA A 378 -8.32 9.61 -30.55
C ALA A 378 -8.01 9.89 -29.07
N GLY A 379 -8.97 10.42 -28.30
CA GLY A 379 -8.81 10.61 -26.86
C GLY A 379 -8.59 9.28 -26.12
N ALA A 380 -9.34 8.23 -26.48
CA ALA A 380 -9.15 6.90 -25.91
C ALA A 380 -7.80 6.27 -26.33
N ALA A 381 -7.33 6.52 -27.54
CA ALA A 381 -6.02 6.07 -28.02
C ALA A 381 -4.89 6.78 -27.28
N GLY A 382 -4.99 8.10 -27.08
CA GLY A 382 -4.05 8.87 -26.26
C GLY A 382 -4.00 8.35 -24.82
N ALA A 383 -5.15 7.99 -24.25
CA ALA A 383 -5.19 7.36 -22.94
C ALA A 383 -4.49 6.00 -22.90
N ALA A 384 -4.73 5.14 -23.90
CA ALA A 384 -4.05 3.85 -24.03
C ALA A 384 -2.52 4.02 -24.15
N LEU A 385 -2.06 4.97 -24.96
CA LEU A 385 -0.63 5.25 -25.14
C LEU A 385 0.04 5.74 -23.85
N LEU A 386 -0.60 6.64 -23.11
CA LEU A 386 -0.07 7.11 -21.83
C LEU A 386 -0.02 5.99 -20.79
N LEU A 387 -1.05 5.14 -20.73
CA LEU A 387 -1.06 3.95 -19.87
C LEU A 387 0.09 2.99 -20.24
N LEU A 388 0.30 2.70 -21.53
CA LEU A 388 1.38 1.84 -22.00
C LEU A 388 2.77 2.42 -21.70
N ALA A 389 2.96 3.74 -21.87
CA ALA A 389 4.20 4.42 -21.52
C ALA A 389 4.49 4.32 -20.02
N ALA A 390 3.50 4.57 -19.17
CA ALA A 390 3.65 4.43 -17.73
C ALA A 390 3.93 2.97 -17.31
N ILE A 391 3.22 1.98 -17.89
CA ILE A 391 3.52 0.55 -17.70
C ILE A 391 4.98 0.26 -18.05
N PHE A 392 5.49 0.80 -19.17
CA PHE A 392 6.88 0.62 -19.57
C PHE A 392 7.85 1.16 -18.52
N PHE A 393 7.62 2.37 -18.00
CA PHE A 393 8.46 2.96 -16.95
C PHE A 393 8.38 2.25 -15.59
N THR A 394 7.35 1.44 -15.33
CA THR A 394 7.35 0.58 -14.13
C THR A 394 8.36 -0.56 -14.23
N GLN A 395 8.66 -0.98 -15.47
CA GLN A 395 9.51 -2.12 -15.81
C GLN A 395 9.08 -3.44 -15.08
N SER A 396 7.81 -3.58 -14.70
CA SER A 396 7.31 -4.68 -13.86
C SER A 396 7.00 -5.95 -14.66
N ARG A 397 7.72 -7.04 -14.34
CA ARG A 397 7.71 -8.33 -15.07
C ARG A 397 6.34 -9.01 -15.16
N GLY A 398 5.69 -9.26 -14.02
CA GLY A 398 4.37 -9.90 -13.96
C GLY A 398 3.30 -9.12 -14.74
N PRO A 399 3.19 -7.80 -14.56
CA PRO A 399 2.29 -6.96 -15.35
C PRO A 399 2.53 -7.00 -16.86
N TRP A 400 3.78 -7.14 -17.34
CA TRP A 400 4.03 -7.34 -18.78
C TRP A 400 3.44 -8.64 -19.33
N LEU A 401 3.55 -9.74 -18.57
CA LEU A 401 2.91 -11.01 -18.93
C LEU A 401 1.37 -10.89 -18.93
N GLY A 402 0.81 -10.22 -17.92
CA GLY A 402 -0.61 -9.90 -17.86
C GLY A 402 -1.09 -9.05 -19.04
N LEU A 403 -0.36 -7.98 -19.38
CA LEU A 403 -0.65 -7.15 -20.55
C LEU A 403 -0.62 -7.97 -21.84
N GLY A 404 0.42 -8.79 -22.02
CA GLY A 404 0.56 -9.68 -23.17
C GLY A 404 -0.63 -10.63 -23.32
N ALA A 405 -1.04 -11.30 -22.24
CA ALA A 405 -2.21 -12.18 -22.24
C ALA A 405 -3.52 -11.42 -22.53
N GLY A 406 -3.73 -10.25 -21.93
CA GLY A 406 -4.90 -9.41 -22.16
C GLY A 406 -5.01 -8.94 -23.62
N LEU A 407 -3.90 -8.47 -24.20
CA LEU A 407 -3.82 -8.04 -25.61
C LEU A 407 -3.99 -9.22 -26.57
N PHE A 408 -3.40 -10.38 -26.26
CA PHE A 408 -3.59 -11.61 -27.03
C PHE A 408 -5.07 -11.99 -27.10
N VAL A 409 -5.76 -12.05 -25.95
CA VAL A 409 -7.20 -12.33 -25.91
C VAL A 409 -8.00 -11.25 -26.66
N PHE A 410 -7.67 -9.97 -26.49
CA PHE A 410 -8.40 -8.86 -27.11
C PHE A 410 -8.31 -8.93 -28.64
N CYS A 411 -7.10 -8.94 -29.18
CA CYS A 411 -6.84 -8.91 -30.61
C CYS A 411 -7.31 -10.20 -31.30
N SER A 412 -7.04 -11.37 -30.71
CA SER A 412 -7.45 -12.66 -31.29
C SER A 412 -8.97 -12.76 -31.40
N LEU A 413 -9.70 -12.43 -30.33
CA LEU A 413 -11.17 -12.50 -30.34
C LEU A 413 -11.78 -11.40 -31.21
N LEU A 414 -11.20 -10.20 -31.25
CA LEU A 414 -11.66 -9.11 -32.12
C LEU A 414 -11.54 -9.50 -33.59
N LEU A 415 -10.37 -10.00 -34.01
CA LEU A 415 -10.11 -10.43 -35.38
C LEU A 415 -10.95 -11.65 -35.74
N TRP A 416 -11.10 -12.62 -34.83
CA TRP A 416 -11.96 -13.78 -35.02
C TRP A 416 -13.43 -13.38 -35.22
N GLN A 417 -13.94 -12.46 -34.40
CA GLN A 417 -15.32 -12.01 -34.50
C GLN A 417 -15.55 -11.18 -35.77
N ALA A 418 -14.61 -10.31 -36.14
CA ALA A 418 -14.64 -9.58 -37.40
C ALA A 418 -14.62 -10.53 -38.61
N LEU A 419 -13.80 -11.58 -38.57
CA LEU A 419 -13.75 -12.62 -39.61
C LEU A 419 -15.08 -13.37 -39.71
N ARG A 420 -15.71 -13.68 -38.57
CA ARG A 420 -17.01 -14.35 -38.51
C ARG A 420 -18.11 -13.50 -39.16
N GLN A 421 -18.12 -12.19 -38.89
CA GLN A 421 -19.05 -11.26 -39.52
C GLN A 421 -18.79 -11.11 -41.03
N ALA A 422 -17.53 -10.98 -41.45
CA ALA A 422 -17.19 -10.88 -42.88
C ALA A 422 -17.57 -12.15 -43.67
N ARG A 423 -17.45 -13.33 -43.06
CA ARG A 423 -17.93 -14.60 -43.62
C ARG A 423 -19.45 -14.62 -43.75
N ALA A 424 -20.17 -14.21 -42.71
CA ALA A 424 -21.63 -14.11 -42.74
C ALA A 424 -22.12 -13.10 -43.80
N ALA A 425 -21.36 -12.04 -44.06
CA ALA A 425 -21.62 -11.04 -45.09
C ALA A 425 -21.10 -11.42 -46.50
N ALA A 426 -20.57 -12.63 -46.70
CA ALA A 426 -20.00 -13.13 -47.95
C ALA A 426 -18.90 -12.24 -48.60
N GLN A 427 -18.14 -11.49 -47.79
CA GLN A 427 -17.10 -10.56 -48.26
C GLN A 427 -15.74 -11.26 -48.44
N ALA A 428 -15.56 -12.04 -49.52
CA ALA A 428 -14.40 -12.91 -49.73
C ALA A 428 -13.03 -12.20 -49.56
N ALA A 429 -12.85 -11.00 -50.11
CA ALA A 429 -11.61 -10.24 -49.98
C ALA A 429 -11.31 -9.81 -48.52
N GLN A 430 -12.33 -9.40 -47.78
CA GLN A 430 -12.19 -9.02 -46.37
C GLN A 430 -11.94 -10.26 -45.49
N VAL A 431 -12.56 -11.40 -45.81
CA VAL A 431 -12.30 -12.69 -45.16
C VAL A 431 -10.83 -13.10 -45.31
N ALA A 432 -10.28 -13.01 -46.53
CA ALA A 432 -8.87 -13.33 -46.79
C ALA A 432 -7.93 -12.40 -45.98
N ARG A 433 -8.18 -11.09 -46.00
CA ARG A 433 -7.39 -10.11 -45.23
C ARG A 433 -7.45 -10.35 -43.72
N LEU A 434 -8.65 -10.53 -43.15
CA LEU A 434 -8.81 -10.77 -41.71
C LEU A 434 -8.23 -12.12 -41.27
N ARG A 435 -8.31 -13.15 -42.12
CA ARG A 435 -7.64 -14.44 -41.86
C ARG A 435 -6.13 -14.29 -41.85
N ALA A 436 -5.56 -13.56 -42.82
CA ALA A 436 -4.13 -13.28 -42.87
C ALA A 436 -3.68 -12.46 -41.64
N LEU A 437 -4.44 -11.43 -41.24
CA LEU A 437 -4.17 -10.65 -40.03
C LEU A 437 -4.24 -11.50 -38.76
N LEU A 438 -5.22 -12.39 -38.63
CA LEU A 438 -5.32 -13.29 -37.48
C LEU A 438 -4.15 -14.28 -37.42
N ILE A 439 -3.79 -14.90 -38.54
CA ILE A 439 -2.64 -15.81 -38.62
C ILE A 439 -1.34 -15.04 -38.31
N GLY A 440 -1.15 -13.87 -38.91
CA GLY A 440 0.01 -13.01 -38.67
C GLY A 440 0.12 -12.55 -37.22
N TRP A 441 -1.00 -12.19 -36.58
CA TRP A 441 -1.05 -11.84 -35.16
C TRP A 441 -0.67 -13.01 -34.27
N VAL A 442 -1.24 -14.21 -34.51
CA VAL A 442 -0.91 -15.42 -33.74
C VAL A 442 0.56 -15.79 -33.94
N ALA A 443 1.06 -15.74 -35.18
CA ALA A 443 2.47 -15.98 -35.48
C ALA A 443 3.38 -14.98 -34.75
N LEU A 444 3.05 -13.68 -34.78
CA LEU A 444 3.79 -12.65 -34.06
C LEU A 444 3.80 -12.91 -32.55
N ALA A 445 2.65 -13.25 -31.96
CA ALA A 445 2.55 -13.54 -30.53
C ALA A 445 3.37 -14.79 -30.14
N VAL A 446 3.32 -15.85 -30.94
CA VAL A 446 4.12 -17.06 -30.74
C VAL A 446 5.62 -16.75 -30.89
N THR A 447 6.02 -15.99 -31.92
CA THR A 447 7.40 -15.57 -32.11
C THR A 447 7.89 -14.69 -30.97
N ALA A 448 7.08 -13.76 -30.47
CA ALA A 448 7.42 -12.92 -29.32
C ALA A 448 7.56 -13.76 -28.03
N ALA A 449 6.68 -14.73 -27.80
CA ALA A 449 6.78 -15.65 -26.68
C ALA A 449 8.02 -16.55 -26.78
N ALA A 450 8.32 -17.07 -27.96
CA ALA A 450 9.52 -17.85 -28.23
C ALA A 450 10.78 -17.00 -28.07
N PHE A 451 10.79 -15.76 -28.56
CA PHE A 451 11.87 -14.81 -28.35
C PHE A 451 12.07 -14.52 -26.86
N LEU A 452 11.00 -14.25 -26.09
CA LEU A 452 11.11 -14.04 -24.65
C LEU A 452 11.66 -15.28 -23.95
N LEU A 453 11.23 -16.48 -24.33
CA LEU A 453 11.75 -17.73 -23.77
C LEU A 453 13.26 -17.87 -24.05
N VAL A 454 13.67 -17.71 -25.31
CA VAL A 454 15.09 -17.78 -25.71
C VAL A 454 15.91 -16.67 -25.04
N PHE A 455 15.39 -15.44 -24.99
CA PHE A 455 16.04 -14.29 -24.34
C PHE A 455 16.23 -14.51 -22.84
N ASN A 456 15.39 -15.32 -22.19
CA ASN A 456 15.52 -15.65 -20.78
C ASN A 456 16.42 -16.87 -20.50
N LEU A 457 16.50 -17.82 -21.43
CA LEU A 457 17.18 -19.10 -21.22
C LEU A 457 18.54 -19.22 -21.92
N SER A 458 18.84 -18.37 -22.91
CA SER A 458 20.08 -18.46 -23.70
C SER A 458 21.19 -17.58 -23.15
N ASP A 459 22.41 -18.12 -23.09
CA ASP A 459 23.62 -17.39 -22.68
C ASP A 459 24.40 -16.83 -23.88
N ALA A 460 23.77 -16.67 -25.04
CA ALA A 460 24.44 -16.08 -26.20
C ALA A 460 24.86 -14.62 -25.89
N PRO A 461 26.05 -14.15 -26.33
CA PRO A 461 26.56 -12.82 -26.00
C PRO A 461 25.64 -11.66 -26.36
N ILE A 462 24.81 -11.81 -27.40
CA ILE A 462 23.79 -10.82 -27.77
C ILE A 462 22.72 -10.67 -26.68
N PHE A 463 22.27 -11.76 -26.06
CA PHE A 463 21.28 -11.73 -24.99
C PHE A 463 21.86 -11.21 -23.69
N GLU A 464 23.12 -11.49 -23.38
CA GLU A 464 23.81 -10.86 -22.26
C GLU A 464 23.91 -9.34 -22.41
N ARG A 465 24.32 -8.86 -23.59
CA ARG A 465 24.33 -7.42 -23.90
C ARG A 465 22.94 -6.80 -23.80
N LEU A 466 21.91 -7.47 -24.31
CA LEU A 466 20.51 -7.02 -24.18
C LEU A 466 20.03 -7.02 -22.72
N ARG A 467 20.46 -7.99 -21.89
CA ARG A 467 20.19 -8.04 -20.45
C ARG A 467 20.88 -6.92 -19.66
N ALA A 468 21.89 -6.27 -20.23
CA ALA A 468 22.57 -5.11 -19.65
C ALA A 468 21.92 -3.77 -20.02
N VAL A 469 21.08 -3.72 -21.07
CA VAL A 469 20.40 -2.48 -21.47
C VAL A 469 19.31 -2.12 -20.44
N PRO A 470 19.28 -0.87 -19.92
CA PRO A 470 18.22 -0.39 -19.05
C PRO A 470 16.83 -0.61 -19.66
N TYR A 471 15.81 -0.87 -18.84
CA TYR A 471 14.43 -1.21 -19.24
C TYR A 471 14.25 -2.56 -19.94
N LEU A 472 15.12 -2.93 -20.88
CA LEU A 472 15.06 -4.21 -21.61
C LEU A 472 15.58 -5.38 -20.77
N GLY A 473 16.59 -5.14 -19.93
CA GLY A 473 17.27 -6.24 -19.25
C GLY A 473 16.41 -7.01 -18.25
N ARG A 474 15.38 -6.37 -17.69
CA ARG A 474 14.42 -7.04 -16.79
C ARG A 474 13.51 -8.03 -17.53
N MET A 475 13.29 -7.86 -18.83
CA MET A 475 12.54 -8.80 -19.66
C MET A 475 13.36 -10.05 -20.00
N GLY A 476 14.68 -9.98 -19.95
CA GLY A 476 15.58 -11.13 -20.14
C GLY A 476 15.89 -11.90 -18.85
N ARG A 477 15.22 -11.55 -17.73
CA ARG A 477 15.36 -12.18 -16.41
C ARG A 477 14.00 -12.56 -15.79
N LEU A 478 12.95 -12.69 -16.60
CA LEU A 478 11.60 -13.14 -16.21
C LEU A 478 11.62 -14.52 -15.53
N LEU A 479 12.44 -15.46 -16.01
CA LEU A 479 12.49 -16.84 -15.51
C LEU A 479 13.59 -17.09 -14.47
N GLU A 480 14.31 -16.04 -14.06
CA GLU A 480 15.40 -16.16 -13.10
C GLU A 480 14.84 -16.37 -11.68
N VAL A 481 15.04 -17.57 -11.12
CA VAL A 481 14.57 -17.97 -9.78
C VAL A 481 15.68 -18.08 -8.73
N ASN A 482 16.94 -17.90 -9.13
CA ASN A 482 18.10 -18.05 -8.26
C ASN A 482 18.71 -16.72 -7.81
N SER A 483 18.15 -15.58 -8.22
CA SER A 483 18.59 -14.26 -7.77
C SER A 483 17.42 -13.27 -7.63
N GLY A 484 17.68 -12.18 -6.90
CA GLY A 484 16.74 -11.06 -6.72
C GLY A 484 15.34 -11.51 -6.30
N THR A 485 14.32 -10.88 -6.89
CA THR A 485 12.91 -11.14 -6.55
C THR A 485 12.40 -12.54 -6.94
N GLY A 486 13.14 -13.28 -7.77
CA GLY A 486 12.80 -14.66 -8.12
C GLY A 486 13.18 -15.64 -7.01
N LEU A 487 14.38 -15.44 -6.44
CA LEU A 487 14.86 -16.21 -5.29
C LEU A 487 13.97 -16.01 -4.06
N VAL A 488 13.58 -14.76 -3.77
CA VAL A 488 12.65 -14.44 -2.68
C VAL A 488 11.34 -15.24 -2.83
N ARG A 489 10.73 -15.25 -4.03
CA ARG A 489 9.50 -16.04 -4.28
C ARG A 489 9.74 -17.53 -4.09
N ARG A 490 10.84 -18.08 -4.63
CA ARG A 490 11.17 -19.50 -4.50
C ARG A 490 11.29 -19.89 -3.03
N LEU A 491 12.03 -19.12 -2.23
CA LEU A 491 12.17 -19.37 -0.79
C LEU A 491 10.83 -19.25 -0.05
N ILE A 492 9.99 -18.26 -0.37
CA ILE A 492 8.65 -18.17 0.21
C ILE A 492 7.82 -19.42 -0.15
N TRP A 493 7.87 -19.90 -1.39
CA TRP A 493 7.02 -20.98 -1.87
C TRP A 493 7.42 -22.35 -1.34
N VAL A 494 8.71 -22.70 -1.47
CA VAL A 494 9.21 -24.05 -1.18
C VAL A 494 10.28 -24.09 -0.11
N GLY A 495 10.77 -22.93 0.34
CA GLY A 495 11.73 -22.86 1.45
C GLY A 495 13.16 -23.23 1.09
N ASP A 496 13.88 -23.74 2.09
CA ASP A 496 15.25 -24.24 2.06
C ASP A 496 15.36 -25.59 2.80
N GLU A 497 16.58 -26.01 3.14
CA GLU A 497 16.82 -27.26 3.87
C GLU A 497 16.34 -27.24 5.33
N HIS A 498 16.08 -26.07 5.92
CA HIS A 498 15.63 -25.93 7.31
C HIS A 498 14.12 -25.73 7.44
N ALA A 499 13.45 -25.21 6.41
CA ALA A 499 12.01 -25.02 6.41
C ALA A 499 11.42 -25.07 4.99
N GLY A 500 10.22 -25.64 4.82
CA GLY A 500 9.60 -25.90 3.51
C GLY A 500 8.67 -24.81 2.95
N GLY A 501 8.70 -23.59 3.50
CA GLY A 501 7.92 -22.46 3.01
C GLY A 501 6.40 -22.67 2.99
N VAL A 502 5.71 -22.01 2.06
CA VAL A 502 4.24 -22.06 1.96
C VAL A 502 3.73 -23.44 1.56
N ALA A 503 4.51 -24.22 0.80
CA ALA A 503 4.18 -25.59 0.47
C ALA A 503 4.02 -26.44 1.74
N ALA A 504 4.98 -26.38 2.66
CA ALA A 504 4.89 -27.06 3.96
C ALA A 504 3.76 -26.49 4.83
N LEU A 505 3.54 -25.16 4.82
CA LEU A 505 2.41 -24.54 5.53
C LEU A 505 1.06 -25.13 5.08
N ILE A 506 0.84 -25.30 3.79
CA ILE A 506 -0.42 -25.83 3.23
C ILE A 506 -0.61 -27.31 3.58
N THR A 507 0.46 -28.10 3.55
CA THR A 507 0.38 -29.56 3.77
C THR A 507 0.52 -30.00 5.23
N SER A 508 0.89 -29.08 6.12
CA SER A 508 1.14 -29.39 7.53
C SER A 508 -0.07 -29.89 8.33
N ASP A 509 -1.29 -29.51 7.94
CA ASP A 509 -2.53 -29.93 8.60
C ASP A 509 -3.64 -30.23 7.57
N PRO A 510 -4.27 -31.41 7.60
CA PRO A 510 -5.31 -31.79 6.63
C PRO A 510 -6.54 -30.89 6.62
N LEU A 511 -6.99 -30.40 7.79
CA LEU A 511 -8.12 -29.48 7.86
C LEU A 511 -7.73 -28.13 7.24
N ARG A 512 -6.54 -27.62 7.57
CA ARG A 512 -5.99 -26.37 7.00
C ARG A 512 -5.76 -26.47 5.51
N ALA A 513 -5.38 -27.63 4.97
CA ALA A 513 -5.31 -27.83 3.52
C ALA A 513 -6.68 -27.59 2.84
N VAL A 514 -7.78 -27.95 3.50
CA VAL A 514 -9.15 -27.79 2.96
C VAL A 514 -9.70 -26.38 3.16
N VAL A 515 -9.62 -25.82 4.37
CA VAL A 515 -10.27 -24.54 4.73
C VAL A 515 -9.32 -23.34 4.82
N GLY A 516 -8.01 -23.58 4.80
CA GLY A 516 -6.96 -22.56 4.94
C GLY A 516 -6.62 -22.19 6.38
N TRP A 517 -5.59 -21.36 6.50
CA TRP A 517 -5.15 -20.79 7.79
C TRP A 517 -5.95 -19.56 8.21
N GLY A 518 -6.67 -18.93 7.28
CA GLY A 518 -7.43 -17.72 7.46
C GLY A 518 -6.97 -16.59 6.53
N PRO A 519 -7.87 -15.69 6.08
CA PRO A 519 -7.47 -14.46 5.40
C PRO A 519 -6.46 -13.65 6.23
N GLU A 520 -5.43 -13.07 5.60
CA GLU A 520 -4.43 -12.21 6.27
C GLU A 520 -3.68 -12.86 7.45
N SER A 521 -3.72 -14.18 7.60
CA SER A 521 -3.06 -14.89 8.72
C SER A 521 -1.62 -15.33 8.41
N MET A 522 -1.16 -15.18 7.16
CA MET A 522 0.12 -15.73 6.72
C MET A 522 1.29 -15.18 7.53
N PHE A 523 1.27 -13.88 7.88
CA PHE A 523 2.32 -13.24 8.71
C PHE A 523 2.60 -13.96 10.04
N VAL A 524 1.58 -14.59 10.64
CA VAL A 524 1.75 -15.37 11.88
C VAL A 524 1.85 -16.87 11.63
N ALA A 525 1.12 -17.39 10.64
CA ALA A 525 1.07 -18.83 10.35
C ALA A 525 2.35 -19.35 9.67
N PHE A 526 3.07 -18.49 8.95
CA PHE A 526 4.26 -18.84 8.18
C PHE A 526 5.52 -19.02 9.06
N ASN A 527 5.54 -18.47 10.28
CA ASN A 527 6.74 -18.44 11.13
C ASN A 527 7.38 -19.83 11.37
N PRO A 528 6.65 -20.93 11.61
CA PRO A 528 7.24 -22.27 11.74
C PRO A 528 7.85 -22.84 10.46
N PHE A 529 7.51 -22.26 9.31
CA PHE A 529 7.94 -22.67 7.98
C PHE A 529 8.85 -21.62 7.32
N TYR A 530 9.33 -20.66 8.11
CA TYR A 530 10.17 -19.57 7.62
C TYR A 530 11.59 -20.09 7.32
N PRO A 531 12.08 -19.98 6.07
CA PRO A 531 13.44 -20.38 5.73
C PRO A 531 14.47 -19.34 6.21
N PRO A 532 15.48 -19.70 7.03
CA PRO A 532 16.53 -18.78 7.48
C PRO A 532 17.24 -18.05 6.33
N SER A 533 17.46 -18.73 5.21
CA SER A 533 18.10 -18.14 4.03
C SER A 533 17.36 -16.91 3.47
N LEU A 534 16.06 -16.77 3.70
CA LEU A 534 15.29 -15.60 3.28
C LEU A 534 15.72 -14.34 4.04
N ALA A 535 16.11 -14.48 5.31
CA ALA A 535 16.58 -13.37 6.15
C ALA A 535 17.91 -12.76 5.66
N ASN A 536 18.61 -13.45 4.75
CA ASN A 536 19.85 -12.99 4.12
C ASN A 536 19.62 -12.16 2.85
N ILE A 537 18.38 -12.08 2.37
CA ILE A 537 18.00 -11.41 1.12
C ILE A 537 16.98 -10.31 1.40
N GLU A 538 16.02 -10.60 2.28
CA GLU A 538 15.06 -9.64 2.82
C GLU A 538 15.53 -9.13 4.19
N ALA A 539 14.81 -8.14 4.75
CA ALA A 539 15.12 -7.65 6.09
C ALA A 539 14.97 -8.77 7.14
N ARG A 540 15.99 -8.93 8.00
CA ARG A 540 15.94 -9.86 9.14
C ARG A 540 14.77 -9.51 10.05
N GLY A 541 14.03 -10.52 10.50
CA GLY A 541 12.81 -10.36 11.29
C GLY A 541 11.55 -10.05 10.47
N ALA A 542 11.65 -9.74 9.17
CA ALA A 542 10.47 -9.51 8.34
C ALA A 542 9.84 -10.84 7.88
N SER A 543 8.69 -11.20 8.43
CA SER A 543 7.91 -12.34 7.95
C SER A 543 7.03 -11.94 6.74
N PRO A 544 7.00 -12.74 5.66
CA PRO A 544 6.11 -12.51 4.53
C PRO A 544 4.64 -12.49 4.94
N ASP A 545 3.92 -11.46 4.53
CA ASP A 545 2.47 -11.35 4.75
C ASP A 545 1.63 -11.94 3.61
N ARG A 546 2.28 -12.24 2.47
CA ARG A 546 1.69 -12.80 1.25
C ARG A 546 2.64 -13.76 0.54
N SER A 547 2.07 -14.71 -0.19
CA SER A 547 2.81 -15.69 -0.98
C SER A 547 3.42 -15.13 -2.27
N HIS A 548 3.08 -13.91 -2.68
CA HIS A 548 3.51 -13.32 -3.96
C HIS A 548 3.02 -14.09 -5.21
N GLN A 549 1.97 -14.90 -5.04
CA GLN A 549 1.19 -15.54 -6.10
C GLN A 549 -0.26 -15.68 -5.63
N ALA A 550 -1.20 -15.06 -6.33
CA ALA A 550 -2.61 -15.00 -5.93
C ALA A 550 -3.22 -16.39 -5.69
N LEU A 551 -2.95 -17.38 -6.55
CA LEU A 551 -3.49 -18.74 -6.39
C LEU A 551 -2.91 -19.48 -5.17
N LEU A 552 -1.64 -19.25 -4.85
CA LEU A 552 -1.02 -19.84 -3.67
C LEU A 552 -1.53 -19.15 -2.39
N ASP A 553 -1.84 -17.86 -2.48
CA ASP A 553 -2.50 -17.10 -1.40
C ASP A 553 -3.93 -17.58 -1.16
N GLU A 554 -4.70 -17.92 -2.21
CA GLU A 554 -6.00 -18.60 -2.11
C GLU A 554 -5.89 -19.90 -1.30
N LEU A 555 -4.90 -20.75 -1.61
CA LEU A 555 -4.66 -22.01 -0.90
C LEU A 555 -4.21 -21.80 0.55
N ALA A 556 -3.22 -20.94 0.78
CA ALA A 556 -2.70 -20.70 2.13
C ALA A 556 -3.78 -20.11 3.05
N THR A 557 -4.59 -19.18 2.54
CA THR A 557 -5.56 -18.45 3.38
C THR A 557 -6.92 -19.13 3.49
N ARG A 558 -7.39 -19.81 2.43
CA ARG A 558 -8.75 -20.38 2.34
C ARG A 558 -8.79 -21.84 1.90
N GLY A 559 -7.63 -22.48 1.74
CA GLY A 559 -7.49 -23.89 1.38
C GLY A 559 -7.99 -24.20 -0.02
N VAL A 560 -8.14 -25.50 -0.29
CA VAL A 560 -8.67 -26.00 -1.56
C VAL A 560 -10.07 -25.45 -1.83
N LEU A 561 -10.90 -25.22 -0.81
CA LEU A 561 -12.23 -24.60 -0.99
C LEU A 561 -12.11 -23.15 -1.49
N GLY A 562 -11.15 -22.39 -0.97
CA GLY A 562 -10.78 -21.07 -1.46
C GLY A 562 -10.44 -21.08 -2.93
N LEU A 563 -9.41 -21.84 -3.28
CA LEU A 563 -8.95 -21.94 -4.67
C LEU A 563 -10.05 -22.43 -5.61
N ALA A 564 -10.79 -23.48 -5.24
CA ALA A 564 -11.86 -24.03 -6.07
C ALA A 564 -12.99 -23.01 -6.30
N SER A 565 -13.40 -22.28 -5.25
CA SER A 565 -14.45 -21.25 -5.38
C SER A 565 -13.98 -20.05 -6.21
N TYR A 566 -12.71 -19.63 -6.08
CA TYR A 566 -12.10 -18.59 -6.92
C TYR A 566 -12.05 -19.02 -8.40
N LEU A 567 -11.54 -20.22 -8.69
CA LEU A 567 -11.47 -20.77 -10.05
C LEU A 567 -12.87 -20.94 -10.64
N PHE A 568 -13.85 -21.37 -9.86
CA PHE A 568 -15.24 -21.46 -10.28
C PHE A 568 -15.84 -20.10 -10.65
N LEU A 569 -15.53 -19.05 -9.87
CA LEU A 569 -15.93 -17.67 -10.18
C LEU A 569 -15.31 -17.19 -11.49
N VAL A 570 -14.00 -17.35 -11.67
CA VAL A 570 -13.28 -16.96 -12.89
C VAL A 570 -13.79 -17.74 -14.10
N ALA A 571 -13.91 -19.06 -14.00
CA ALA A 571 -14.42 -19.91 -15.08
C ALA A 571 -15.86 -19.53 -15.47
N SER A 572 -16.71 -19.25 -14.48
CA SER A 572 -18.08 -18.78 -14.73
C SER A 572 -18.10 -17.44 -15.48
N ALA A 573 -17.21 -16.50 -15.12
CA ALA A 573 -17.08 -15.23 -15.82
C ALA A 573 -16.56 -15.38 -17.25
N VAL A 574 -15.59 -16.28 -17.48
CA VAL A 574 -15.09 -16.62 -18.82
C VAL A 574 -16.21 -17.23 -19.68
N VAL A 575 -16.94 -18.20 -19.14
CA VAL A 575 -18.07 -18.85 -19.85
C VAL A 575 -19.17 -17.83 -20.18
N LEU A 576 -19.53 -16.96 -19.23
CA LEU A 576 -20.50 -15.89 -19.46
C LEU A 576 -20.02 -14.94 -20.56
N SER A 577 -18.77 -14.49 -20.49
CA SER A 577 -18.17 -13.60 -21.51
C SER A 577 -18.22 -14.24 -22.89
N TRP A 578 -17.78 -15.50 -23.01
CA TRP A 578 -17.82 -16.24 -24.27
C TRP A 578 -19.24 -16.37 -24.85
N ARG A 579 -20.22 -16.72 -24.00
CA ARG A 579 -21.63 -16.78 -24.40
C ARG A 579 -22.14 -15.43 -24.91
N LEU A 580 -21.83 -14.35 -24.20
CA LEU A 580 -22.26 -12.99 -24.56
C LEU A 580 -21.58 -12.48 -25.83
N ILE A 581 -20.29 -12.75 -26.04
CA ILE A 581 -19.56 -12.44 -27.29
C ILE A 581 -20.22 -13.15 -28.47
N ARG A 582 -20.58 -14.42 -28.32
CA ARG A 582 -21.14 -15.21 -29.42
C ARG A 582 -22.59 -14.84 -29.78
N ARG A 583 -23.40 -14.55 -28.76
CA ARG A 583 -24.86 -14.34 -28.90
C ARG A 583 -25.26 -12.89 -29.17
N SER A 584 -24.45 -11.92 -28.78
CA SER A 584 -24.78 -10.51 -29.04
C SER A 584 -24.71 -10.22 -30.53
N GLU A 585 -25.70 -9.51 -31.08
CA GLU A 585 -25.71 -9.14 -32.49
C GLU A 585 -24.93 -7.84 -32.75
N ALA A 586 -25.08 -6.84 -31.87
CA ALA A 586 -24.44 -5.55 -32.03
C ALA A 586 -22.92 -5.63 -31.82
N TRP A 587 -22.15 -5.16 -32.80
CA TRP A 587 -20.68 -5.11 -32.78
C TRP A 587 -20.12 -4.50 -31.49
N HIS A 588 -20.70 -3.38 -31.05
CA HIS A 588 -20.26 -2.70 -29.84
C HIS A 588 -20.31 -3.59 -28.58
N TRP A 589 -21.37 -4.39 -28.41
CA TRP A 589 -21.49 -5.32 -27.28
C TRP A 589 -20.47 -6.46 -27.38
N GLN A 590 -20.22 -6.98 -28.59
CA GLN A 590 -19.20 -8.01 -28.80
C GLN A 590 -17.81 -7.49 -28.38
N VAL A 591 -17.41 -6.30 -28.82
CA VAL A 591 -16.12 -5.69 -28.45
C VAL A 591 -16.06 -5.37 -26.95
N PHE A 592 -17.17 -4.94 -26.34
CA PHE A 592 -17.25 -4.70 -24.90
C PHE A 592 -16.99 -5.98 -24.08
N PHE A 593 -17.62 -7.09 -24.44
CA PHE A 593 -17.42 -8.36 -23.73
C PHE A 593 -16.03 -8.96 -23.99
N ILE A 594 -15.45 -8.74 -25.18
CA ILE A 594 -14.04 -9.05 -25.45
C ILE A 594 -13.14 -8.27 -24.51
N ALA A 595 -13.38 -6.96 -24.34
CA ALA A 595 -12.60 -6.13 -23.41
C ALA A 595 -12.71 -6.64 -21.97
N CYS A 596 -13.92 -6.96 -21.48
CA CYS A 596 -14.11 -7.51 -20.14
C CYS A 596 -13.32 -8.82 -19.94
N LEU A 597 -13.37 -9.73 -20.92
CA LEU A 597 -12.61 -10.99 -20.86
C LEU A 597 -11.09 -10.75 -20.89
N SER A 598 -10.62 -9.79 -21.67
CA SER A 598 -9.22 -9.37 -21.70
C SER A 598 -8.75 -8.77 -20.37
N VAL A 599 -9.58 -7.98 -19.69
CA VAL A 599 -9.28 -7.46 -18.35
C VAL A 599 -9.13 -8.59 -17.33
N ILE A 600 -10.08 -9.54 -17.33
CA ILE A 600 -10.02 -10.72 -16.44
C ILE A 600 -8.76 -11.54 -16.73
N SER A 601 -8.45 -11.77 -18.01
CA SER A 601 -7.27 -12.55 -18.43
C SER A 601 -5.96 -11.86 -18.00
N ALA A 602 -5.87 -10.54 -18.18
CA ALA A 602 -4.69 -9.77 -17.79
C ALA A 602 -4.45 -9.84 -16.27
N ASN A 603 -5.51 -9.67 -15.48
CA ASN A 603 -5.43 -9.74 -14.01
C ASN A 603 -5.07 -11.13 -13.49
N VAL A 604 -5.66 -12.20 -14.06
CA VAL A 604 -5.38 -13.58 -13.62
C VAL A 604 -3.94 -13.98 -13.95
N VAL A 605 -3.44 -13.62 -15.13
CA VAL A 605 -2.05 -13.94 -15.52
C VAL A 605 -1.03 -13.13 -14.72
N GLU A 606 -1.30 -11.84 -14.46
CA GLU A 606 -0.46 -11.03 -13.57
C GLU A 606 -0.42 -11.63 -12.15
N GLY A 607 -1.57 -12.07 -11.64
CA GLY A 607 -1.71 -12.72 -10.34
C GLY A 607 -0.91 -14.02 -10.15
N LEU A 608 -0.39 -14.65 -11.22
CA LEU A 608 0.51 -15.79 -11.10
C LEU A 608 1.88 -15.44 -10.50
N THR A 609 2.25 -14.15 -10.53
CA THR A 609 3.53 -13.64 -10.03
C THR A 609 3.38 -12.35 -9.20
N GLY A 610 2.15 -11.85 -9.07
CA GLY A 610 1.78 -10.61 -8.41
C GLY A 610 1.00 -10.81 -7.10
N ILE A 611 0.75 -9.69 -6.42
CA ILE A 611 -0.05 -9.63 -5.19
C ILE A 611 -1.34 -8.86 -5.51
N PRO A 612 -2.53 -9.40 -5.22
CA PRO A 612 -3.77 -8.65 -5.31
C PRO A 612 -3.77 -7.42 -4.38
N ILE A 613 -4.20 -6.27 -4.90
CA ILE A 613 -4.27 -5.00 -4.16
C ILE A 613 -5.68 -4.42 -4.23
N VAL A 614 -5.97 -3.42 -3.40
CA VAL A 614 -7.32 -2.85 -3.34
C VAL A 614 -7.78 -2.32 -4.71
N SER A 615 -6.88 -1.70 -5.46
CA SER A 615 -7.16 -1.15 -6.79
C SER A 615 -7.50 -2.23 -7.83
N THR A 616 -6.72 -3.31 -7.91
CA THR A 616 -6.93 -4.39 -8.89
C THR A 616 -8.16 -5.23 -8.55
N LEU A 617 -8.38 -5.52 -7.26
CA LEU A 617 -9.59 -6.20 -6.79
C LEU A 617 -10.85 -5.36 -7.03
N THR A 618 -10.81 -4.05 -6.79
CA THR A 618 -11.94 -3.16 -7.12
C THR A 618 -12.26 -3.23 -8.61
N MET A 619 -11.26 -3.13 -9.48
CA MET A 619 -11.46 -3.23 -10.92
C MET A 619 -11.97 -4.61 -11.35
N PHE A 620 -11.45 -5.69 -10.76
CA PHE A 620 -11.90 -7.05 -11.05
C PHE A 620 -13.40 -7.21 -10.77
N TRP A 621 -13.85 -6.82 -9.58
CA TRP A 621 -15.26 -6.90 -9.17
C TRP A 621 -16.16 -5.96 -9.97
N VAL A 622 -15.68 -4.75 -10.31
CA VAL A 622 -16.41 -3.84 -11.22
C VAL A 622 -16.53 -4.46 -12.62
N THR A 623 -15.49 -5.10 -13.16
CA THR A 623 -15.54 -5.79 -14.46
C THR A 623 -16.54 -6.95 -14.44
N LEU A 624 -16.61 -7.73 -13.36
CA LEU A 624 -17.65 -8.76 -13.21
C LEU A 624 -19.06 -8.16 -13.20
N ALA A 625 -19.26 -7.04 -12.49
CA ALA A 625 -20.56 -6.36 -12.46
C ALA A 625 -20.93 -5.79 -13.83
N LEU A 626 -19.96 -5.25 -14.56
CA LEU A 626 -20.10 -4.76 -15.93
C LEU A 626 -20.45 -5.88 -16.91
N LEU A 627 -19.87 -7.06 -16.75
CA LEU A 627 -20.20 -8.24 -17.56
C LEU A 627 -21.67 -8.64 -17.35
N VAL A 628 -22.10 -8.75 -16.10
CA VAL A 628 -23.49 -9.12 -15.74
C VAL A 628 -24.48 -8.06 -16.22
N THR A 629 -24.22 -6.78 -15.96
CA THR A 629 -25.13 -5.69 -16.33
C THR A 629 -25.11 -5.40 -17.83
N GLY A 630 -23.96 -5.52 -18.49
CA GLY A 630 -23.82 -5.41 -19.94
C GLY A 630 -24.64 -6.48 -20.67
N GLY A 631 -24.61 -7.74 -20.21
CA GLY A 631 -25.44 -8.80 -20.79
C GLY A 631 -26.95 -8.51 -20.67
N ALA A 632 -27.38 -7.93 -19.55
CA ALA A 632 -28.76 -7.49 -19.37
C ALA A 632 -29.14 -6.31 -20.28
N LEU A 633 -28.26 -5.31 -20.41
CA LEU A 633 -28.45 -4.17 -21.31
C LEU A 633 -28.43 -4.56 -22.79
N ALA A 634 -27.71 -5.63 -23.13
CA ALA A 634 -27.71 -6.24 -24.46
C ALA A 634 -28.94 -7.12 -24.72
N GLY A 635 -29.84 -7.29 -23.73
CA GLY A 635 -31.11 -7.99 -23.89
C GLY A 635 -31.06 -9.51 -23.68
N HIS A 636 -29.96 -10.08 -23.18
CA HIS A 636 -29.81 -11.53 -23.02
C HIS A 636 -30.60 -12.11 -21.84
N TYR A 637 -30.83 -11.30 -20.80
CA TYR A 637 -31.56 -11.69 -19.59
C TYR A 637 -32.02 -10.45 -18.81
N GLN A 638 -32.95 -10.64 -17.87
CA GLN A 638 -33.47 -9.57 -17.03
C GLN A 638 -32.93 -9.67 -15.60
N LEU A 639 -32.49 -8.52 -15.05
CA LEU A 639 -32.02 -8.40 -13.66
C LEU A 639 -33.18 -7.94 -12.76
N ALA A 640 -34.19 -8.78 -12.59
CA ALA A 640 -35.38 -8.48 -11.78
C ALA A 640 -35.39 -9.27 -10.46
N LEU A 641 -35.02 -8.60 -9.37
CA LEU A 641 -35.23 -9.11 -8.00
C LEU A 641 -36.66 -8.87 -7.49
N ALA A 642 -37.41 -7.95 -8.12
CA ALA A 642 -38.82 -7.71 -7.81
C ALA A 642 -39.73 -8.44 -8.82
N PRO A 643 -40.94 -8.90 -8.42
CA PRO A 643 -41.90 -9.48 -9.37
C PRO A 643 -42.20 -8.48 -10.48
N VAL A 644 -42.08 -8.93 -11.73
CA VAL A 644 -42.63 -8.23 -12.89
C VAL A 644 -44.14 -8.48 -12.84
N PRO A 645 -44.99 -7.44 -12.85
CA PRO A 645 -46.43 -7.65 -12.97
C PRO A 645 -46.72 -8.37 -14.30
N ALA A 646 -47.71 -9.27 -14.29
CA ALA A 646 -48.12 -10.00 -15.48
C ALA A 646 -48.37 -9.04 -16.67
N PRO A 647 -48.12 -9.47 -17.92
CA PRO A 647 -48.43 -8.67 -19.10
C PRO A 647 -49.90 -8.23 -19.01
N ALA A 648 -50.18 -6.95 -19.22
CA ALA A 648 -51.55 -6.48 -19.38
C ALA A 648 -52.15 -7.21 -20.59
N GLU A 649 -53.32 -7.82 -20.40
CA GLU A 649 -54.10 -8.41 -21.49
C GLU A 649 -54.25 -7.40 -22.63
N ALA A 650 -54.09 -7.88 -23.85
CA ALA A 650 -54.27 -7.08 -25.05
C ALA A 650 -55.66 -6.41 -25.01
N PRO A 651 -55.77 -5.11 -25.36
CA PRO A 651 -57.08 -4.49 -25.49
C PRO A 651 -57.88 -5.27 -26.52
N ALA A 652 -59.07 -5.74 -26.14
CA ALA A 652 -59.99 -6.45 -27.01
C ALA A 652 -60.25 -5.62 -28.29
N PRO A 653 -60.39 -6.29 -29.46
CA PRO A 653 -60.60 -5.60 -30.72
C PRO A 653 -61.86 -4.72 -30.65
N THR A 654 -61.68 -3.42 -30.86
CA THR A 654 -62.77 -2.46 -30.94
C THR A 654 -63.65 -2.76 -32.15
N ALA A 655 -64.91 -3.10 -31.90
CA ALA A 655 -65.94 -3.25 -32.92
C ALA A 655 -66.17 -1.93 -33.69
N PRO A 656 -66.54 -1.97 -34.99
CA PRO A 656 -66.68 -0.79 -35.81
C PRO A 656 -67.93 0.00 -35.43
N ARG A 657 -67.77 1.31 -35.18
CA ARG A 657 -68.87 2.25 -34.98
C ARG A 657 -69.34 2.82 -36.31
N SER A 658 -70.64 2.69 -36.58
CA SER A 658 -71.37 3.27 -37.71
C SER A 658 -71.40 4.81 -37.68
N PRO A 659 -71.56 5.50 -38.83
CA PRO A 659 -71.58 6.94 -38.90
C PRO A 659 -73.01 7.52 -38.87
N ALA A 660 -73.26 8.41 -37.93
CA ALA A 660 -74.30 9.44 -37.97
C ALA A 660 -73.75 10.61 -37.12
N GLY A 661 -73.74 11.88 -37.50
CA GLY A 661 -74.58 12.66 -38.38
C GLY A 661 -75.04 13.89 -37.59
N GLY A 662 -74.62 15.10 -37.99
CA GLY A 662 -75.36 16.35 -37.69
C GLY A 662 -74.94 17.23 -36.49
N LYS A 663 -74.18 18.28 -36.81
CA LYS A 663 -74.29 19.71 -36.35
C LYS A 663 -74.89 20.04 -34.96
N ARG A 664 -74.12 20.77 -34.14
CA ARG A 664 -74.36 22.20 -33.77
C ARG A 664 -73.24 22.79 -32.90
N ARG A 665 -72.76 23.97 -33.28
CA ARG A 665 -71.91 24.90 -32.50
C ARG A 665 -72.81 25.75 -31.60
N GLN A 666 -72.49 25.87 -30.30
CA GLN A 666 -72.66 27.09 -29.47
C GLN A 666 -72.09 26.89 -28.03
N PRO A 667 -71.89 27.95 -27.23
CA PRO A 667 -70.56 28.44 -26.84
C PRO A 667 -70.13 28.04 -25.42
N ALA A 668 -68.83 28.24 -25.15
CA ALA A 668 -68.17 27.94 -23.88
C ALA A 668 -68.63 28.88 -22.74
N PRO A 669 -68.94 28.35 -21.54
CA PRO A 669 -68.88 29.12 -20.31
C PRO A 669 -67.49 29.04 -19.68
N ARG A 670 -66.94 30.21 -19.37
CA ARG A 670 -65.83 30.38 -18.43
C ARG A 670 -66.30 30.04 -17.02
N GLY A 671 -65.44 29.38 -16.25
CA GLY A 671 -65.49 29.42 -14.78
C GLY A 671 -65.71 28.08 -14.08
N ALA A 672 -64.63 27.29 -13.95
CA ALA A 672 -64.39 26.47 -12.77
C ALA A 672 -62.89 26.17 -12.71
N VAL A 673 -62.17 26.93 -11.88
CA VAL A 673 -60.80 26.60 -11.50
C VAL A 673 -60.88 25.25 -10.77
N ALA A 674 -60.44 24.18 -11.43
CA ALA A 674 -60.21 22.91 -10.78
C ALA A 674 -59.14 23.14 -9.70
N ARG A 675 -59.57 23.16 -8.43
CA ARG A 675 -58.63 23.05 -7.31
C ARG A 675 -57.75 21.83 -7.56
N PRO A 676 -56.42 21.94 -7.50
CA PRO A 676 -55.57 20.76 -7.54
C PRO A 676 -56.01 19.82 -6.40
N PRO A 677 -56.05 18.50 -6.62
CA PRO A 677 -56.39 17.59 -5.54
C PRO A 677 -55.42 17.84 -4.40
N ALA A 678 -55.97 18.13 -3.21
CA ALA A 678 -55.19 18.31 -2.00
C ALA A 678 -54.23 17.13 -1.86
N HIS A 679 -52.93 17.41 -1.87
CA HIS A 679 -51.91 16.45 -1.53
C HIS A 679 -52.16 15.98 -0.10
N GLY A 680 -52.86 14.86 0.05
CA GLY A 680 -53.02 14.17 1.32
C GLY A 680 -51.64 13.87 1.90
N ALA A 681 -51.26 14.66 2.90
CA ALA A 681 -50.11 14.42 3.74
C ALA A 681 -50.39 13.22 4.66
N SER A 682 -50.19 12.01 4.15
CA SER A 682 -50.25 10.73 4.88
C SER A 682 -49.72 9.66 3.92
N ARG A 683 -48.63 8.91 4.11
CA ARG A 683 -47.73 8.62 5.24
C ARG A 683 -46.34 8.29 4.67
N ASN A 684 -45.45 9.27 4.55
CA ASN A 684 -44.02 8.99 4.25
C ASN A 684 -43.19 8.73 5.52
N THR A 685 -43.82 8.80 6.69
CA THR A 685 -43.17 8.72 8.00
C THR A 685 -42.41 7.40 8.17
N GLY A 686 -42.99 6.27 7.76
CA GLY A 686 -42.31 4.96 7.83
C GLY A 686 -41.05 4.88 6.96
N THR A 687 -41.11 5.40 5.72
CA THR A 687 -39.95 5.45 4.82
C THR A 687 -38.87 6.43 5.31
N LEU A 688 -39.27 7.57 5.86
CA LEU A 688 -38.36 8.56 6.44
C LEU A 688 -37.69 8.05 7.73
N LEU A 689 -38.44 7.36 8.59
CA LEU A 689 -37.90 6.69 9.78
C LEU A 689 -36.91 5.59 9.39
N ALA A 690 -37.24 4.75 8.41
CA ALA A 690 -36.34 3.72 7.90
C ALA A 690 -35.07 4.34 7.28
N LEU A 691 -35.20 5.41 6.51
CA LEU A 691 -34.06 6.17 5.98
C LEU A 691 -33.20 6.76 7.10
N GLY A 692 -33.82 7.40 8.09
CA GLY A 692 -33.13 7.97 9.25
C GLY A 692 -32.36 6.91 10.03
N LEU A 693 -32.99 5.78 10.33
CA LEU A 693 -32.36 4.66 11.03
C LEU A 693 -31.18 4.08 10.25
N VAL A 694 -31.36 3.76 8.96
CA VAL A 694 -30.29 3.23 8.11
C VAL A 694 -29.13 4.23 8.01
N THR A 695 -29.44 5.53 7.93
CA THR A 695 -28.42 6.60 7.88
C THR A 695 -27.62 6.67 9.17
N VAL A 696 -28.27 6.69 10.34
CA VAL A 696 -27.60 6.73 11.65
C VAL A 696 -26.73 5.49 11.85
N ILE A 697 -27.25 4.30 11.53
CA ILE A 697 -26.48 3.04 11.61
C ILE A 697 -25.26 3.10 10.68
N THR A 698 -25.45 3.58 9.45
CA THR A 698 -24.36 3.67 8.46
C THR A 698 -23.30 4.67 8.92
N LEU A 699 -23.67 5.87 9.38
CA LEU A 699 -22.73 6.87 9.88
C LEU A 699 -21.97 6.39 11.12
N GLY A 700 -22.65 5.73 12.06
CA GLY A 700 -22.02 5.13 13.23
C GLY A 700 -21.02 4.03 12.85
N ALA A 701 -21.37 3.17 11.88
CA ALA A 701 -20.48 2.13 11.37
C ALA A 701 -19.28 2.71 10.61
N LEU A 702 -19.49 3.76 9.80
CA LEU A 702 -18.41 4.48 9.11
C LEU A 702 -17.42 5.09 10.10
N TRP A 703 -17.91 5.79 11.11
CA TRP A 703 -17.03 6.36 12.13
C TRP A 703 -16.27 5.26 12.87
N ARG A 704 -16.98 4.26 13.40
CA ARG A 704 -16.40 3.26 14.30
C ARG A 704 -15.42 2.31 13.61
N PHE A 705 -15.74 1.85 12.40
CA PHE A 705 -15.03 0.74 11.74
C PHE A 705 -14.13 1.17 10.59
N ASN A 706 -14.32 2.39 10.06
CA ASN A 706 -13.59 2.87 8.89
C ASN A 706 -12.73 4.10 9.25
N LEU A 707 -13.34 5.19 9.75
CA LEU A 707 -12.62 6.46 9.97
C LEU A 707 -11.75 6.44 11.24
N SER A 708 -12.26 5.92 12.36
CA SER A 708 -11.52 5.88 13.63
C SER A 708 -10.16 5.16 13.54
N PRO A 709 -10.04 4.01 12.84
CA PRO A 709 -8.73 3.39 12.60
C PRO A 709 -7.74 4.24 11.81
N ILE A 710 -8.20 5.04 10.84
CA ILE A 710 -7.33 5.94 10.06
C ILE A 710 -6.88 7.12 10.90
N VAL A 711 -7.78 7.73 11.67
CA VAL A 711 -7.42 8.80 12.60
C VAL A 711 -6.41 8.31 13.64
N ALA A 712 -6.59 7.09 14.16
CA ALA A 712 -5.63 6.45 15.04
C ALA A 712 -4.25 6.28 14.38
N ASP A 713 -4.22 5.86 13.11
CA ASP A 713 -2.99 5.70 12.33
C ASP A 713 -2.28 7.04 12.06
N MET A 714 -3.05 8.13 11.94
CA MET A 714 -2.50 9.48 11.78
C MET A 714 -1.80 9.95 13.06
N HIS A 715 -2.40 9.72 14.23
CA HIS A 715 -1.71 9.93 15.51
C HIS A 715 -0.49 9.02 15.67
N PHE A 716 -0.56 7.80 15.14
CA PHE A 716 0.56 6.87 15.21
C PHE A 716 1.75 7.39 14.40
N GLN A 717 1.51 7.87 13.19
CA GLN A 717 2.52 8.52 12.34
C GLN A 717 3.11 9.77 13.01
N GLN A 718 2.27 10.56 13.70
CA GLN A 718 2.74 11.71 14.48
C GLN A 718 3.72 11.26 15.59
N GLY A 719 3.39 10.21 16.32
CA GLY A 719 4.27 9.60 17.33
C GLY A 719 5.61 9.13 16.74
N GLN A 720 5.58 8.44 15.60
CA GLN A 720 6.79 7.99 14.89
C GLN A 720 7.64 9.14 14.36
N GLY A 721 7.02 10.26 13.98
CA GLY A 721 7.72 11.45 13.51
C GLY A 721 8.60 12.09 14.59
N ILE A 722 8.18 12.03 15.85
CA ILE A 722 8.90 12.58 17.01
C ILE A 722 10.10 11.70 17.37
N ASP A 723 9.95 10.39 17.21
CA ASP A 723 10.81 9.34 17.74
C ASP A 723 12.12 9.07 16.95
N ASN A 724 12.65 10.08 16.25
CA ASN A 724 13.87 9.94 15.45
C ASN A 724 15.09 10.50 16.20
N GLY A 725 15.65 9.75 17.16
CA GLY A 725 16.92 10.08 17.83
C GLY A 725 16.88 9.92 19.36
N ALA A 726 17.90 10.47 20.04
CA ALA A 726 17.90 10.59 21.50
C ALA A 726 16.86 11.65 21.89
N LEU A 727 15.72 11.21 22.43
CA LEU A 727 14.59 12.08 22.75
C LEU A 727 14.81 12.78 24.09
N ASP A 728 14.48 14.07 24.13
CA ASP A 728 14.33 14.77 25.40
C ASP A 728 12.99 14.41 26.09
N LEU A 729 12.85 14.77 27.37
CA LEU A 729 11.65 14.46 28.15
C LEU A 729 10.37 15.09 27.55
N ASN A 730 10.48 16.28 26.93
CA ASN A 730 9.34 16.95 26.32
C ASN A 730 8.86 16.25 25.04
N GLN A 731 9.80 15.71 24.26
CA GLN A 731 9.53 14.90 23.08
C GLN A 731 8.91 13.55 23.47
N LEU A 732 9.40 12.92 24.55
CA LEU A 732 8.80 11.70 25.09
C LEU A 732 7.36 11.91 25.57
N VAL A 733 7.07 13.02 26.26
CA VAL A 733 5.70 13.38 26.65
C VAL A 733 4.79 13.57 25.43
N GLN A 734 5.28 14.22 24.37
CA GLN A 734 4.53 14.40 23.12
C GLN A 734 4.28 13.07 22.39
N ALA A 735 5.30 12.20 22.33
CA ALA A 735 5.18 10.87 21.76
C ALA A 735 4.18 10.02 22.55
N LEU A 736 4.23 10.08 23.88
CA LEU A 736 3.29 9.39 24.77
C LEU A 736 1.86 9.86 24.53
N ASP A 737 1.61 11.16 24.43
CA ASP A 737 0.29 11.71 24.10
C ASP A 737 -0.22 11.19 22.75
N ALA A 738 0.62 11.24 21.71
CA ALA A 738 0.29 10.74 20.38
C ALA A 738 -0.08 9.25 20.40
N TYR A 739 0.72 8.39 21.05
CA TYR A 739 0.46 6.96 21.12
C TYR A 739 -0.77 6.62 22.00
N LEU A 740 -1.04 7.38 23.07
CA LEU A 740 -2.28 7.22 23.84
C LEU A 740 -3.51 7.57 23.00
N GLN A 741 -3.45 8.63 22.18
CA GLN A 741 -4.52 8.98 21.24
C GLN A 741 -4.70 7.90 20.16
N THR A 742 -3.60 7.35 19.64
CA THR A 742 -3.63 6.20 18.72
C THR A 742 -4.38 5.01 19.31
N VAL A 743 -4.01 4.57 20.51
CA VAL A 743 -4.62 3.41 21.16
C VAL A 743 -6.10 3.65 21.48
N ARG A 744 -6.49 4.85 21.90
CA ARG A 744 -7.91 5.20 22.10
C ARG A 744 -8.72 5.10 20.80
N GLY A 745 -8.15 5.52 19.68
CA GLY A 745 -8.81 5.50 18.37
C GLY A 745 -8.99 4.09 17.80
N ASN A 746 -8.08 3.16 18.10
CA ASN A 746 -8.22 1.76 17.72
C ASN A 746 -7.54 0.82 18.75
N PRO A 747 -8.24 0.47 19.84
CA PRO A 747 -7.64 -0.28 20.95
C PRO A 747 -7.39 -1.76 20.64
N ARG A 748 -7.78 -2.24 19.45
CA ARG A 748 -7.62 -3.64 19.04
C ARG A 748 -6.36 -3.89 18.22
N GLU A 749 -5.60 -2.84 17.91
CA GLU A 749 -4.40 -2.94 17.08
C GLU A 749 -3.17 -3.16 17.96
N ASP A 750 -2.58 -4.35 17.88
CA ASP A 750 -1.45 -4.79 18.70
C ASP A 750 -0.18 -3.99 18.41
N PHE A 751 0.06 -3.59 17.15
CA PHE A 751 1.22 -2.79 16.74
C PHE A 751 1.35 -1.45 17.46
N TYR A 752 0.24 -0.83 17.86
CA TYR A 752 0.24 0.46 18.53
C TYR A 752 0.80 0.36 19.96
N TYR A 753 0.50 -0.73 20.64
CA TYR A 753 1.00 -0.99 22.00
C TYR A 753 2.50 -1.28 22.02
N LEU A 754 3.08 -1.87 20.97
CA LEU A 754 4.53 -2.07 20.88
C LEU A 754 5.31 -0.74 20.94
N ASN A 755 4.81 0.29 20.23
CA ASN A 755 5.45 1.60 20.23
C ASN A 755 5.17 2.38 21.50
N LEU A 756 3.96 2.24 22.07
CA LEU A 756 3.66 2.79 23.39
C LEU A 756 4.57 2.21 24.48
N GLY A 757 4.79 0.89 24.48
CA GLY A 757 5.69 0.20 25.41
C GLY A 757 7.12 0.71 25.28
N ARG A 758 7.62 0.87 24.05
CA ARG A 758 8.95 1.42 23.79
C ARG A 758 9.12 2.85 24.30
N VAL A 759 8.13 3.73 24.07
CA VAL A 759 8.17 5.11 24.60
C VAL A 759 8.17 5.14 26.12
N LEU A 760 7.40 4.25 26.77
CA LEU A 760 7.42 4.11 28.23
C LEU A 760 8.78 3.63 28.74
N MET A 761 9.43 2.67 28.06
CA MET A 761 10.79 2.25 28.40
C MET A 761 11.81 3.40 28.26
N SER A 762 11.75 4.16 27.16
CA SER A 762 12.60 5.33 26.97
C SER A 762 12.35 6.42 28.01
N LEU A 763 11.09 6.65 28.38
CA LEU A 763 10.71 7.56 29.46
C LEU A 763 11.27 7.12 30.81
N ALA A 764 11.18 5.83 31.14
CA ALA A 764 11.76 5.30 32.36
C ALA A 764 13.28 5.52 32.41
N ASP A 765 13.97 5.32 31.28
CA ASP A 765 15.41 5.54 31.18
C ASP A 765 15.79 7.01 31.31
N SER A 766 15.04 7.91 30.67
CA SER A 766 15.23 9.35 30.80
C SER A 766 15.03 9.84 32.24
N LEU A 767 14.03 9.31 32.97
CA LEU A 767 13.83 9.63 34.39
C LEU A 767 15.00 9.13 35.26
N ARG A 768 15.45 7.90 35.03
CA ARG A 768 16.59 7.30 35.75
C ARG A 768 17.87 8.10 35.53
N THR A 769 18.18 8.41 34.27
CA THR A 769 19.37 9.20 33.89
C THR A 769 19.31 10.64 34.38
N ALA A 770 18.10 11.20 34.55
CA ALA A 770 17.88 12.49 35.20
C ALA A 770 18.00 12.46 36.74
N GLY A 771 18.33 11.31 37.34
CA GLY A 771 18.58 11.17 38.78
C GLY A 771 17.34 10.92 39.64
N VAL A 772 16.18 10.60 39.03
CA VAL A 772 14.99 10.19 39.79
C VAL A 772 15.23 8.82 40.45
N PRO A 773 14.97 8.64 41.76
CA PRO A 773 15.12 7.35 42.42
C PRO A 773 14.30 6.26 41.73
N LEU A 774 14.86 5.05 41.57
CA LEU A 774 14.24 3.94 40.84
C LEU A 774 12.81 3.63 41.31
N GLY A 775 12.54 3.73 42.60
CA GLY A 775 11.25 3.37 43.21
C GLY A 775 10.98 1.87 43.19
N THR A 776 9.72 1.50 43.43
CA THR A 776 9.26 0.11 43.44
C THR A 776 8.36 -0.17 42.24
N ALA A 777 8.40 -1.41 41.73
CA ALA A 777 7.44 -1.87 40.74
C ALA A 777 6.03 -1.89 41.34
N ASP A 778 5.02 -1.56 40.54
CA ASP A 778 3.61 -1.68 40.93
C ASP A 778 2.91 -2.69 40.02
N PRO A 779 2.59 -3.90 40.52
CA PRO A 779 1.91 -4.92 39.72
C PRO A 779 0.42 -4.61 39.47
N ALA A 780 -0.16 -3.62 40.16
CA ALA A 780 -1.57 -3.26 40.02
C ALA A 780 -1.86 -2.30 38.85
N VAL A 781 -0.82 -1.77 38.21
CA VAL A 781 -0.98 -0.83 37.08
C VAL A 781 -1.69 -1.49 35.91
N SER A 782 -2.49 -0.70 35.20
CA SER A 782 -3.20 -1.17 34.02
C SER A 782 -3.09 -0.21 32.84
N VAL A 783 -3.26 -0.75 31.64
CA VAL A 783 -3.43 0.05 30.42
C VAL A 783 -4.59 1.04 30.58
N ALA A 784 -5.64 0.68 31.32
CA ALA A 784 -6.78 1.56 31.54
C ALA A 784 -6.40 2.85 32.29
N ASP A 785 -5.42 2.80 33.20
CA ASP A 785 -4.96 3.96 33.95
C ASP A 785 -4.25 4.97 33.03
N LEU A 786 -3.37 4.48 32.13
CA LEU A 786 -2.75 5.31 31.09
C LEU A 786 -3.81 5.94 30.16
N LEU A 787 -4.82 5.16 29.78
CA LEU A 787 -5.88 5.66 28.89
C LEU A 787 -6.76 6.75 29.55
N ARG A 788 -6.71 6.93 30.88
CA ARG A 788 -7.37 8.05 31.57
C ARG A 788 -6.62 9.38 31.44
N LEU A 789 -5.34 9.38 31.04
CA LEU A 789 -4.53 10.60 30.87
C LEU A 789 -4.94 11.38 29.60
N ARG A 790 -6.01 12.17 29.67
CA ARG A 790 -6.69 12.72 28.48
C ARG A 790 -5.99 13.90 27.80
N ASP A 791 -5.12 14.58 28.51
CA ASP A 791 -4.45 15.78 28.04
C ASP A 791 -2.99 15.81 28.48
N ARG A 792 -2.24 16.73 27.89
CA ARG A 792 -0.81 16.90 28.15
C ARG A 792 -0.53 17.22 29.62
N GLU A 793 -1.41 17.93 30.31
CA GLU A 793 -1.23 18.27 31.72
C GLU A 793 -1.30 17.03 32.60
N ALA A 794 -2.29 16.15 32.37
CA ALA A 794 -2.38 14.87 33.04
C ALA A 794 -1.16 13.98 32.78
N ILE A 795 -0.64 13.98 31.55
CA ILE A 795 0.57 13.21 31.20
C ILE A 795 1.81 13.78 31.90
N VAL A 796 1.99 15.11 31.89
CA VAL A 796 3.10 15.74 32.63
C VAL A 796 3.00 15.44 34.12
N GLY A 797 1.80 15.56 34.70
CA GLY A 797 1.54 15.22 36.09
C GLY A 797 1.72 13.74 36.40
N PHE A 798 1.54 12.84 35.44
CA PHE A 798 1.89 11.43 35.55
C PHE A 798 3.42 11.28 35.63
N VAL A 799 4.14 11.80 34.63
CA VAL A 799 5.62 11.74 34.55
C VAL A 799 6.30 12.28 35.80
N GLN A 800 5.78 13.38 36.36
CA GLN A 800 6.33 14.01 37.57
C GLN A 800 6.14 13.20 38.85
N ARG A 801 5.13 12.31 38.91
CA ARG A 801 4.77 11.55 40.12
C ARG A 801 5.25 10.10 40.09
N THR A 802 5.49 9.56 38.91
CA THR A 802 5.89 8.16 38.74
C THR A 802 7.39 7.95 38.88
N SER A 803 7.77 6.81 39.46
CA SER A 803 9.17 6.35 39.47
C SER A 803 9.54 5.59 38.18
N PRO A 804 10.83 5.48 37.81
CA PRO A 804 11.28 4.68 36.67
C PRO A 804 10.73 3.24 36.68
N MET A 805 10.69 2.58 37.85
CA MET A 805 10.18 1.21 37.99
C MET A 805 8.67 1.10 37.83
N GLU A 806 7.93 2.13 38.25
CA GLU A 806 6.48 2.21 38.01
C GLU A 806 6.19 2.38 36.51
N VAL A 807 6.93 3.27 35.82
CA VAL A 807 6.82 3.42 34.35
C VAL A 807 7.18 2.11 33.63
N MET A 808 8.18 1.37 34.13
CA MET A 808 8.51 0.04 33.59
C MET A 808 7.36 -0.97 33.77
N SER A 809 6.64 -0.89 34.88
CA SER A 809 5.43 -1.71 35.14
C SER A 809 4.32 -1.39 34.12
N TYR A 810 4.15 -0.12 33.77
CA TYR A 810 3.23 0.30 32.70
C TYR A 810 3.68 -0.20 31.32
N ALA A 811 4.98 -0.18 31.01
CA ALA A 811 5.51 -0.74 29.77
C ALA A 811 5.22 -2.25 29.66
N GLU A 812 5.40 -3.00 30.76
CA GLU A 812 5.05 -4.42 30.85
C GLU A 812 3.55 -4.65 30.61
N ALA A 813 2.68 -3.91 31.30
CA ALA A 813 1.23 -4.03 31.13
C ALA A 813 0.77 -3.76 29.68
N VAL A 814 1.40 -2.79 29.01
CA VAL A 814 1.15 -2.45 27.61
C VAL A 814 1.60 -3.57 26.66
N LEU A 815 2.80 -4.12 26.85
CA LEU A 815 3.32 -5.21 26.02
C LEU A 815 2.57 -6.54 26.25
N LEU A 816 2.13 -6.81 27.48
CA LEU A 816 1.25 -7.93 27.79
C LEU A 816 -0.12 -7.77 27.10
N HIS A 817 -0.64 -6.54 27.04
CA HIS A 817 -1.87 -6.27 26.29
C HIS A 817 -1.71 -6.51 24.78
N ALA A 818 -0.60 -6.07 24.18
CA ALA A 818 -0.26 -6.40 22.78
C ALA A 818 -0.24 -7.91 22.53
N HIS A 819 0.44 -8.65 23.40
CA HIS A 819 0.50 -10.11 23.34
C HIS A 819 -0.90 -10.75 23.40
N ASN A 820 -1.75 -10.30 24.34
CA ASN A 820 -3.11 -10.84 24.50
C ASN A 820 -4.02 -10.58 23.28
N LEU A 821 -3.79 -9.48 22.54
CA LEU A 821 -4.53 -9.20 21.31
C LEU A 821 -4.12 -10.15 20.17
N ASN A 822 -2.85 -10.55 20.10
CA ASN A 822 -2.33 -11.39 19.02
C ASN A 822 -1.24 -12.37 19.50
N PRO A 823 -1.61 -13.44 20.23
CA PRO A 823 -0.65 -14.34 20.89
C PRO A 823 0.17 -15.19 19.93
N ARG A 824 -0.11 -15.15 18.61
CA ARG A 824 0.66 -15.86 17.58
C ARG A 824 1.73 -14.99 16.92
N ASN A 825 1.78 -13.70 17.23
CA ASN A 825 2.84 -12.84 16.73
C ASN A 825 4.10 -13.03 17.60
N LYS A 826 5.18 -13.51 16.98
CA LYS A 826 6.47 -13.76 17.64
C LYS A 826 7.08 -12.50 18.25
N ASP A 827 6.83 -11.33 17.65
CA ASP A 827 7.44 -10.06 18.08
C ASP A 827 7.00 -9.67 19.50
N HIS A 828 5.79 -10.04 19.93
CA HIS A 828 5.30 -9.72 21.27
C HIS A 828 6.08 -10.45 22.35
N TYR A 829 6.46 -11.71 22.09
CA TYR A 829 7.30 -12.48 23.00
C TYR A 829 8.71 -11.90 23.07
N ALA A 830 9.29 -11.55 21.92
CA ALA A 830 10.61 -10.94 21.85
C ALA A 830 10.67 -9.62 22.64
N ASN A 831 9.65 -8.76 22.49
CA ASN A 831 9.60 -7.49 23.22
C ASN A 831 9.43 -7.69 24.74
N LEU A 832 8.66 -8.68 25.20
CA LEU A 832 8.54 -9.01 26.62
C LEU A 832 9.84 -9.61 27.20
N GLY A 833 10.55 -10.42 26.42
CA GLY A 833 11.88 -10.91 26.76
C GLY A 833 12.91 -9.79 26.90
N ARG A 834 12.96 -8.88 25.92
CA ARG A 834 13.84 -7.69 25.94
C ARG A 834 13.51 -6.76 27.10
N LEU A 835 12.23 -6.49 27.36
CA LEU A 835 11.79 -5.69 28.49
C LEU A 835 12.32 -6.25 29.82
N ASN A 836 12.13 -7.55 30.06
CA ASN A 836 12.55 -8.17 31.32
C ASN A 836 14.08 -8.25 31.45
N THR A 837 14.79 -8.44 30.33
CA THR A 837 16.26 -8.35 30.29
C THR A 837 16.74 -6.94 30.64
N TYR A 838 16.09 -5.92 30.07
CA TYR A 838 16.36 -4.52 30.38
C TYR A 838 16.05 -4.19 31.85
N TRP A 839 14.95 -4.70 32.38
CA TRP A 839 14.56 -4.57 33.78
C TRP A 839 15.62 -5.16 34.74
N TYR A 840 16.12 -6.36 34.41
CA TYR A 840 17.20 -6.97 35.18
C TYR A 840 18.45 -6.08 35.24
N SER A 841 18.82 -5.42 34.15
CA SER A 841 20.00 -4.55 34.11
C SER A 841 19.98 -3.38 35.10
N TRP A 842 18.82 -3.05 35.67
CA TRP A 842 18.66 -2.01 36.69
C TRP A 842 18.40 -2.56 38.09
N SER A 843 17.64 -3.66 38.18
CA SER A 843 17.15 -4.21 39.45
C SER A 843 18.04 -5.31 40.01
N GLU A 844 18.85 -5.95 39.16
CA GLU A 844 19.62 -7.15 39.45
C GLU A 844 18.77 -8.31 40.01
N ASP A 845 17.44 -8.28 39.82
CA ASP A 845 16.52 -9.33 40.27
C ASP A 845 16.53 -10.52 39.30
N PRO A 846 17.05 -11.70 39.69
CA PRO A 846 17.12 -12.87 38.82
C PRO A 846 15.73 -13.41 38.42
N ALA A 847 14.64 -13.03 39.10
CA ALA A 847 13.29 -13.37 38.67
C ALA A 847 12.94 -12.76 37.31
N ARG A 848 13.51 -11.58 36.99
CA ARG A 848 13.32 -10.94 35.69
C ARG A 848 14.02 -11.69 34.57
N LEU A 849 15.23 -12.20 34.80
CA LEU A 849 15.90 -13.09 33.84
C LEU A 849 15.12 -14.40 33.63
N ARG A 850 14.56 -15.00 34.69
CA ARG A 850 13.70 -16.19 34.56
C ARG A 850 12.47 -15.91 33.71
N THR A 851 11.84 -14.76 33.92
CA THR A 851 10.68 -14.31 33.14
C THR A 851 11.05 -14.07 31.67
N ALA A 852 12.20 -13.45 31.39
CA ALA A 852 12.70 -13.27 30.04
C ALA A 852 12.93 -14.62 29.33
N LEU A 853 13.56 -15.59 30.00
CA LEU A 853 13.77 -16.94 29.47
C LEU A 853 12.44 -17.64 29.15
N ASP A 854 11.44 -17.56 30.03
CA ASP A 854 10.10 -18.13 29.77
C ASP A 854 9.48 -17.57 28.48
N TRP A 855 9.56 -16.26 28.27
CA TRP A 855 9.05 -15.65 27.03
C TRP A 855 9.77 -16.15 25.77
N TYR A 856 11.09 -16.28 25.82
CA TYR A 856 11.87 -16.84 24.71
C TYR A 856 11.62 -18.35 24.50
N GLU A 857 11.36 -19.11 25.56
CA GLU A 857 10.99 -20.52 25.47
C GLU A 857 9.63 -20.70 24.82
N ARG A 858 8.65 -19.87 25.19
CA ARG A 858 7.30 -19.92 24.63
C ARG A 858 7.22 -19.51 23.15
N VAL A 859 8.14 -18.68 22.65
CA VAL A 859 8.18 -18.30 21.22
C VAL A 859 8.91 -19.31 20.35
N THR A 860 9.76 -20.15 20.93
CA THR A 860 10.53 -21.17 20.19
C THR A 860 9.65 -22.05 19.29
N PRO A 861 8.50 -22.61 19.72
CA PRO A 861 7.63 -23.38 18.83
C PRO A 861 6.90 -22.53 17.76
N ILE A 862 6.82 -21.21 17.92
CA ILE A 862 6.18 -20.29 16.96
C ILE A 862 7.16 -19.91 15.84
N ALA A 863 8.42 -19.69 16.17
CA ALA A 863 9.47 -19.28 15.23
C ALA A 863 10.78 -20.03 15.50
N PRO A 864 10.82 -21.37 15.30
CA PRO A 864 11.94 -22.20 15.70
C PRO A 864 13.22 -21.93 14.89
N GLN A 865 13.08 -21.45 13.66
CA GLN A 865 14.23 -21.11 12.81
C GLN A 865 14.67 -19.63 12.90
N ASP A 866 14.11 -18.86 13.84
CA ASP A 866 14.46 -17.44 14.00
C ASP A 866 15.76 -17.28 14.81
N VAL A 867 16.87 -17.14 14.08
CA VAL A 867 18.20 -16.99 14.65
C VAL A 867 18.35 -15.77 15.56
N THR A 868 17.60 -14.68 15.33
CA THR A 868 17.65 -13.51 16.21
C THR A 868 17.07 -13.86 17.58
N LEU A 869 15.93 -14.56 17.64
CA LEU A 869 15.33 -14.99 18.90
C LEU A 869 16.18 -16.02 19.64
N LEU A 870 16.83 -16.93 18.91
CA LEU A 870 17.78 -17.90 19.50
C LEU A 870 18.98 -17.20 20.15
N ASN A 871 19.54 -16.18 19.48
CA ASN A 871 20.69 -15.42 19.96
C ASN A 871 20.34 -14.55 21.17
N GLU A 872 19.17 -13.90 21.15
CA GLU A 872 18.66 -13.16 22.30
C GLU A 872 18.45 -14.08 23.51
N ARG A 873 17.82 -15.25 23.31
CA ARG A 873 17.66 -16.28 24.36
C ARG A 873 19.01 -16.73 24.91
N ALA A 874 19.99 -16.99 24.04
CA ALA A 874 21.34 -17.34 24.46
C ALA A 874 21.96 -16.23 25.32
N GLY A 875 21.81 -14.97 24.92
CA GLY A 875 22.28 -13.82 25.71
C GLY A 875 21.68 -13.75 27.12
N VAL A 876 20.38 -13.95 27.27
CA VAL A 876 19.72 -14.01 28.59
C VAL A 876 20.21 -15.22 29.40
N THR A 877 20.47 -16.34 28.73
CA THR A 877 20.98 -17.56 29.36
C THR A 877 22.39 -17.34 29.91
N VAL A 878 23.26 -16.61 29.18
CA VAL A 878 24.59 -16.20 29.67
C VAL A 878 24.48 -15.30 30.89
N GLN A 879 23.61 -14.27 30.86
CA GLN A 879 23.41 -13.38 32.02
C GLN A 879 22.96 -14.15 33.27
N MET A 880 22.13 -15.18 33.10
CA MET A 880 21.74 -16.07 34.20
C MET A 880 22.93 -16.89 34.72
N GLY A 881 23.80 -17.36 33.82
CA GLY A 881 25.06 -18.01 34.19
C GLY A 881 25.97 -17.08 35.00
N ASP A 882 26.13 -15.84 34.55
CA ASP A 882 26.92 -14.81 35.22
C ASP A 882 26.39 -14.51 36.63
N TYR A 883 25.06 -14.46 36.78
CA TYR A 883 24.43 -14.34 38.09
C TYR A 883 24.82 -15.50 39.02
N TYR A 884 24.69 -16.76 38.57
CA TYR A 884 25.06 -17.92 39.38
C TYR A 884 26.55 -17.95 39.72
N ALA A 885 27.41 -17.58 38.76
CA ALA A 885 28.85 -17.48 38.99
C ALA A 885 29.18 -16.45 40.07
N ALA A 886 28.56 -15.26 40.01
CA ALA A 886 28.74 -14.19 41.00
C ALA A 886 28.21 -14.56 42.40
N HIS A 887 27.24 -15.48 42.49
CA HIS A 887 26.62 -15.92 43.74
C HIS A 887 27.14 -17.27 44.27
N GLY A 888 28.27 -17.76 43.73
CA GLY A 888 28.96 -18.94 44.26
C GLY A 888 28.36 -20.29 43.84
N ASP A 889 27.59 -20.36 42.74
CA ASP A 889 27.07 -21.61 42.17
C ASP A 889 27.68 -21.90 40.77
N PRO A 890 28.95 -22.33 40.71
CA PRO A 890 29.66 -22.59 39.45
C PRO A 890 29.13 -23.82 38.71
N ALA A 891 28.34 -24.68 39.35
CA ALA A 891 27.71 -25.82 38.69
C ALA A 891 26.54 -25.35 37.83
N GLN A 892 25.65 -24.53 38.39
CA GLN A 892 24.55 -23.91 37.64
C GLN A 892 25.08 -22.96 36.56
N ALA A 893 26.11 -22.17 36.85
CA ALA A 893 26.72 -21.28 35.87
C ALA A 893 27.20 -22.05 34.62
N ARG A 894 27.97 -23.13 34.81
CA ARG A 894 28.43 -23.99 33.70
C ARG A 894 27.28 -24.59 32.90
N GLN A 895 26.23 -25.07 33.56
CA GLN A 895 25.06 -25.60 32.86
C GLN A 895 24.39 -24.53 32.00
N ARG A 896 24.29 -23.28 32.47
CA ARG A 896 23.72 -22.18 31.68
C ARG A 896 24.61 -21.79 30.50
N TYR A 897 25.92 -21.75 30.69
CA TYR A 897 26.86 -21.48 29.61
C TYR A 897 26.82 -22.56 28.51
N GLU A 898 26.72 -23.84 28.89
CA GLU A 898 26.53 -24.95 27.93
C GLU A 898 25.21 -24.80 27.16
N GLN A 899 24.10 -24.50 27.85
CA GLN A 899 22.82 -24.24 27.19
C GLN A 899 22.89 -23.08 26.19
N ALA A 900 23.58 -21.99 26.54
CA ALA A 900 23.79 -20.86 25.65
C ALA A 900 24.64 -21.25 24.42
N ARG A 901 25.68 -22.08 24.63
CA ARG A 901 26.54 -22.59 23.56
C ARG A 901 25.75 -23.44 22.57
N ASP A 902 24.89 -24.33 23.05
CA ASP A 902 24.03 -25.18 22.22
C ASP A 902 23.08 -24.34 21.36
N LEU A 903 22.47 -23.30 21.94
CA LEU A 903 21.59 -22.36 21.21
C LEU A 903 22.34 -21.62 20.10
N LEU A 904 23.55 -21.14 20.38
CA LEU A 904 24.37 -20.42 19.40
C LEU A 904 24.91 -21.33 18.31
N GLN A 905 25.32 -22.56 18.66
CA GLN A 905 25.71 -23.57 17.66
C GLN A 905 24.52 -23.91 16.75
N HIS A 906 23.32 -24.10 17.31
CA HIS A 906 22.12 -24.28 16.51
C HIS A 906 21.85 -23.09 15.59
N SER A 907 21.98 -21.86 16.10
CA SER A 907 21.88 -20.67 15.26
C SER A 907 22.91 -20.63 14.14
N ALA A 908 24.14 -21.08 14.37
CA ALA A 908 25.19 -21.14 13.35
C ALA A 908 24.87 -22.18 12.28
N THR A 909 24.19 -23.28 12.63
CA THR A 909 23.72 -24.28 11.66
C THR A 909 22.59 -23.75 10.79
N LEU A 910 21.67 -22.96 11.34
CA LEU A 910 20.52 -22.40 10.62
C LEU A 910 20.90 -21.24 9.70
N ASP A 911 21.76 -20.34 10.19
CA ASP A 911 22.23 -19.20 9.40
C ASP A 911 23.71 -18.92 9.67
N PRO A 912 24.61 -19.56 8.89
CA PRO A 912 26.04 -19.34 8.98
C PRO A 912 26.45 -17.91 8.66
N ARG A 913 25.56 -17.04 8.14
CA ARG A 913 25.87 -15.64 7.78
C ARG A 913 25.51 -14.64 8.88
N TYR A 914 24.85 -15.08 9.96
CA TYR A 914 24.44 -14.19 11.04
C TYR A 914 25.62 -13.87 11.97
N ALA A 915 26.12 -12.63 11.91
CA ALA A 915 27.33 -12.23 12.62
C ALA A 915 27.18 -12.23 14.16
N ASP A 916 25.99 -11.93 14.68
CA ASP A 916 25.70 -11.88 16.13
C ASP A 916 25.99 -13.22 16.81
N THR A 917 25.74 -14.33 16.13
CA THR A 917 26.02 -15.69 16.62
C THR A 917 27.48 -15.86 16.99
N TYR A 918 28.38 -15.45 16.09
CA TYR A 918 29.82 -15.61 16.30
C TYR A 918 30.36 -14.60 17.31
N LEU A 919 29.80 -13.40 17.37
CA LEU A 919 30.13 -12.42 18.41
C LEU A 919 29.82 -12.99 19.81
N ARG A 920 28.61 -13.55 19.99
CA ARG A 920 28.19 -14.17 21.25
C ARG A 920 28.96 -15.44 21.60
N LEU A 921 29.32 -16.26 20.60
CA LEU A 921 30.19 -17.42 20.82
C LEU A 921 31.58 -16.98 21.30
N GLY A 922 32.14 -15.90 20.74
CA GLY A 922 33.40 -15.32 21.21
C GLY A 922 33.31 -14.85 22.64
N ASP A 923 32.27 -14.05 22.99
CA ASP A 923 32.04 -13.58 24.35
C ASP A 923 31.87 -14.75 25.35
N LEU A 924 31.12 -15.79 24.97
CA LEU A 924 30.91 -16.96 25.82
C LEU A 924 32.18 -17.79 26.01
N THR A 925 32.95 -18.00 24.95
CA THR A 925 34.24 -18.72 24.99
C THR A 925 35.21 -17.99 25.90
N TRP A 926 35.25 -16.67 25.80
CA TRP A 926 36.09 -15.83 26.66
C TRP A 926 35.74 -16.01 28.15
N VAL A 927 34.44 -15.91 28.49
CA VAL A 927 33.97 -15.96 29.88
C VAL A 927 34.08 -17.36 30.48
N GLN A 928 33.74 -18.41 29.71
CA GLN A 928 33.66 -19.78 30.23
C GLN A 928 35.00 -20.52 30.16
N ASP A 929 35.68 -20.44 29.03
CA ASP A 929 36.84 -21.30 28.73
C ASP A 929 38.16 -20.59 29.07
N GLY A 930 38.15 -19.25 29.18
CA GLY A 930 39.35 -18.45 29.40
C GLY A 930 40.37 -18.59 28.26
N ASP A 931 39.91 -18.98 27.07
CA ASP A 931 40.71 -19.22 25.87
C ASP A 931 40.58 -18.03 24.90
N PRO A 932 41.51 -17.05 24.95
CA PRO A 932 41.44 -15.87 24.10
C PRO A 932 41.68 -16.20 22.63
N ASP A 933 42.42 -17.26 22.32
CA ASP A 933 42.69 -17.70 20.94
C ASP A 933 41.40 -18.21 20.27
N ALA A 934 40.65 -19.07 20.97
CA ALA A 934 39.35 -19.56 20.49
C ALA A 934 38.28 -18.46 20.44
N ALA A 935 38.28 -17.53 21.40
CA ALA A 935 37.36 -16.39 21.38
C ALA A 935 37.63 -15.46 20.19
N VAL A 936 38.89 -15.15 19.91
CA VAL A 936 39.29 -14.32 18.76
C VAL A 936 38.98 -14.99 17.44
N ALA A 937 39.13 -16.32 17.32
CA ALA A 937 38.69 -17.05 16.13
C ALA A 937 37.19 -16.83 15.83
N ASN A 938 36.34 -16.81 16.86
CA ASN A 938 34.92 -16.50 16.71
C ASN A 938 34.68 -15.02 16.34
N TYR A 939 35.39 -14.08 16.97
CA TYR A 939 35.28 -12.66 16.62
C TYR A 939 35.70 -12.38 15.18
N VAL A 940 36.74 -13.04 14.66
CA VAL A 940 37.14 -12.96 13.25
C VAL A 940 36.00 -13.41 12.34
N GLN A 941 35.32 -14.52 12.66
CA GLN A 941 34.14 -14.97 11.91
C GLN A 941 33.02 -13.92 11.93
N ALA A 942 32.77 -13.27 13.07
CA ALA A 942 31.78 -12.20 13.19
C ALA A 942 32.13 -10.98 12.32
N ILE A 943 33.40 -10.54 12.35
CA ILE A 943 33.91 -9.39 11.58
C ILE A 943 33.78 -9.62 10.08
N GLU A 944 34.16 -10.81 9.59
CA GLU A 944 34.09 -11.16 8.17
C GLU A 944 32.66 -11.07 7.62
N ARG A 945 31.65 -11.29 8.47
CA ARG A 945 30.22 -11.20 8.13
C ARG A 945 29.65 -9.79 8.29
N SER A 946 29.96 -9.14 9.41
CA SER A 946 29.54 -7.76 9.71
C SER A 946 30.49 -7.07 10.68
N GLY A 947 31.53 -6.42 10.16
CA GLY A 947 32.48 -5.65 10.98
C GLY A 947 31.83 -4.49 11.73
N ALA A 948 30.77 -3.90 11.18
CA ALA A 948 30.06 -2.79 11.82
C ALA A 948 29.30 -3.21 13.09
N LEU A 949 28.80 -4.45 13.15
CA LEU A 949 28.13 -4.97 14.35
C LEU A 949 29.14 -5.12 15.50
N VAL A 950 30.31 -5.67 15.20
CA VAL A 950 31.36 -5.95 16.18
C VAL A 950 32.07 -4.67 16.65
N ALA A 951 32.03 -3.60 15.85
CA ALA A 951 32.72 -2.34 16.12
C ALA A 951 32.32 -1.70 17.47
N ASN A 952 31.08 -1.89 17.93
CA ASN A 952 30.64 -1.35 19.21
C ASN A 952 31.25 -2.08 20.43
N ALA A 953 31.70 -3.34 20.25
CA ALA A 953 32.32 -4.14 21.30
C ALA A 953 33.85 -4.15 21.21
N ILE A 954 34.43 -3.55 20.16
CA ILE A 954 35.84 -3.76 19.81
C ILE A 954 36.81 -3.17 20.83
N GLU A 955 36.46 -2.05 21.47
CA GLU A 955 37.29 -1.45 22.52
C GLU A 955 37.40 -2.38 23.72
N ARG A 956 36.27 -2.91 24.21
CA ARG A 956 36.23 -3.90 25.30
C ARG A 956 37.04 -5.16 24.96
N ILE A 957 36.87 -5.67 23.73
CA ILE A 957 37.60 -6.86 23.26
C ILE A 957 39.11 -6.57 23.21
N ALA A 958 39.50 -5.39 22.69
CA ALA A 958 40.90 -5.00 22.57
C ALA A 958 41.55 -4.76 23.94
N ASP A 959 40.84 -4.16 24.89
CA ASP A 959 41.32 -3.96 26.26
C ASP A 959 41.58 -5.31 26.96
N GLY A 960 40.70 -6.30 26.76
CA GLY A 960 40.90 -7.66 27.27
C GLY A 960 42.09 -8.41 26.65
N LEU A 961 42.60 -7.93 25.51
CA LEU A 961 43.71 -8.51 24.76
C LEU A 961 45.01 -7.69 24.87
N ALA A 962 45.10 -6.74 25.81
CA ALA A 962 46.26 -5.86 25.94
C ALA A 962 47.60 -6.61 26.05
N ASP A 963 47.61 -7.78 26.70
CA ASP A 963 48.80 -8.63 26.88
C ASP A 963 49.04 -9.62 25.72
N ARG A 964 48.17 -9.63 24.70
CA ARG A 964 48.21 -10.55 23.54
C ARG A 964 48.18 -9.77 22.21
N PRO A 965 49.26 -9.04 21.88
CA PRO A 965 49.33 -8.22 20.65
C PRO A 965 49.20 -9.05 19.37
N ASP A 966 49.55 -10.35 19.40
CA ASP A 966 49.35 -11.30 18.31
C ASP A 966 47.87 -11.46 17.93
N LEU A 967 46.99 -11.53 18.93
CA LEU A 967 45.55 -11.65 18.72
C LEU A 967 44.90 -10.31 18.29
N LEU A 968 45.40 -9.18 18.79
CA LEU A 968 45.01 -7.84 18.32
C LEU A 968 45.33 -7.64 16.84
N VAL A 969 46.50 -8.12 16.39
CA VAL A 969 46.88 -8.15 14.98
C VAL A 969 45.92 -9.00 14.16
N GLN A 970 45.51 -10.17 14.67
CA GLN A 970 44.55 -11.04 13.97
C GLN A 970 43.18 -10.35 13.76
N LEU A 971 42.66 -9.66 14.80
CA LEU A 971 41.43 -8.86 14.68
C LEU A 971 41.59 -7.71 13.69
N ARG A 972 42.73 -7.00 13.73
CA ARG A 972 43.06 -5.93 12.78
C ARG A 972 43.00 -6.44 11.35
N ASP A 973 43.67 -7.56 11.07
CA ASP A 973 43.76 -8.13 9.71
C ASP A 973 42.39 -8.60 9.20
N ALA A 974 41.51 -9.08 10.09
CA ALA A 974 40.13 -9.38 9.74
C ALA A 974 39.34 -8.11 9.34
N TYR A 975 39.47 -7.04 10.13
CA TYR A 975 38.85 -5.75 9.81
C TYR A 975 39.41 -5.14 8.52
N GLU A 976 40.71 -5.24 8.29
CA GLU A 976 41.37 -4.72 7.08
C GLU A 976 40.85 -5.42 5.82
N ARG A 977 40.77 -6.76 5.84
CA ARG A 977 40.17 -7.54 4.75
C ARG A 977 38.70 -7.17 4.52
N HIS A 978 37.93 -6.98 5.59
CA HIS A 978 36.52 -6.60 5.48
C HIS A 978 36.34 -5.16 4.95
N ALA A 979 37.16 -4.21 5.42
CA ALA A 979 37.17 -2.82 4.97
C ALA A 979 37.49 -2.74 3.47
N ALA A 980 38.53 -3.45 3.01
CA ALA A 980 38.89 -3.53 1.59
C ALA A 980 37.74 -4.06 0.73
N ALA A 981 37.00 -5.06 1.20
CA ALA A 981 35.84 -5.59 0.49
C ALA A 981 34.67 -4.58 0.42
N GLN A 982 34.39 -3.81 1.48
CA GLN A 982 33.37 -2.77 1.45
C GLN A 982 33.79 -1.56 0.60
N GLU A 983 35.08 -1.25 0.54
CA GLU A 983 35.61 -0.17 -0.27
C GLU A 983 35.43 -0.44 -1.77
N GLN A 984 35.64 -1.69 -2.21
CA GLN A 984 35.29 -2.12 -3.56
C GLN A 984 33.79 -1.96 -3.87
N ARG A 985 32.91 -2.22 -2.88
CA ARG A 985 31.47 -2.01 -3.03
C ARG A 985 31.10 -0.54 -3.13
N LEU A 986 31.72 0.32 -2.32
CA LEU A 986 31.54 1.78 -2.39
C LEU A 986 31.95 2.30 -3.78
N ALA A 987 33.14 1.94 -4.25
CA ALA A 987 33.63 2.32 -5.57
C ALA A 987 32.69 1.84 -6.70
N ALA A 988 32.17 0.62 -6.59
CA ALA A 988 31.19 0.09 -7.55
C ALA A 988 29.84 0.83 -7.51
N ALA A 989 29.37 1.25 -6.32
CA ALA A 989 28.15 2.02 -6.15
C ALA A 989 28.27 3.43 -6.74
N GLU A 990 29.40 4.09 -6.49
CA GLU A 990 29.75 5.40 -7.06
C GLU A 990 29.84 5.34 -8.58
N ALA A 991 30.53 4.31 -9.13
CA ALA A 991 30.63 4.09 -10.57
C ALA A 991 29.28 3.86 -11.24
N ARG A 992 28.32 3.24 -10.53
CA ARG A 992 26.95 2.98 -11.02
C ARG A 992 25.99 4.16 -10.85
N ARG A 993 26.43 5.28 -10.26
CA ARG A 993 25.57 6.42 -9.90
C ARG A 993 24.34 5.98 -9.08
N ALA A 994 24.57 5.13 -8.08
CA ALA A 994 23.54 4.76 -7.12
C ALA A 994 22.97 6.01 -6.40
N PRO A 995 21.79 5.94 -5.78
CA PRO A 995 21.24 7.04 -5.00
C PRO A 995 22.24 7.54 -3.94
N GLU A 996 22.43 8.85 -3.83
CA GLU A 996 23.44 9.43 -2.92
C GLU A 996 23.23 8.99 -1.46
N THR A 997 21.99 8.71 -1.05
CA THR A 997 21.67 8.22 0.29
C THR A 997 22.32 6.86 0.58
N ASP A 998 22.31 5.95 -0.40
CA ASP A 998 22.89 4.61 -0.26
C ASP A 998 24.42 4.71 -0.27
N VAL A 999 24.97 5.57 -1.12
CA VAL A 999 26.41 5.84 -1.20
C VAL A 999 26.92 6.45 0.10
N ALA A 1000 26.20 7.43 0.65
CA ALA A 1000 26.55 8.06 1.94
C ALA A 1000 26.53 7.05 3.09
N ALA A 1001 25.53 6.16 3.16
CA ALA A 1001 25.47 5.12 4.17
C ALA A 1001 26.65 4.13 4.07
N LEU A 1002 26.99 3.69 2.86
CA LEU A 1002 28.16 2.84 2.60
C LEU A 1002 29.46 3.55 2.97
N ARG A 1003 29.60 4.84 2.60
CA ARG A 1003 30.77 5.67 2.94
C ARG A 1003 30.99 5.77 4.44
N GLN A 1004 29.92 6.03 5.21
CA GLN A 1004 29.96 6.04 6.67
C GLN A 1004 30.40 4.70 7.26
N GLN A 1005 29.90 3.60 6.71
CA GLN A 1005 30.26 2.27 7.16
C GLN A 1005 31.74 1.95 6.87
N VAL A 1006 32.24 2.26 5.67
CA VAL A 1006 33.65 2.06 5.30
C VAL A 1006 34.57 2.91 6.19
N ALA A 1007 34.20 4.16 6.47
CA ALA A 1007 34.95 5.03 7.37
C ALA A 1007 35.03 4.46 8.80
N LEU A 1008 33.94 3.90 9.32
CA LEU A 1008 33.92 3.22 10.62
C LEU A 1008 34.87 2.00 10.64
N LEU A 1009 34.87 1.18 9.60
CA LEU A 1009 35.75 0.00 9.55
C LEU A 1009 37.23 0.41 9.57
N HIS A 1010 37.61 1.41 8.79
CA HIS A 1010 38.98 1.93 8.77
C HIS A 1010 39.41 2.54 10.11
N SER A 1011 38.50 3.24 10.80
CA SER A 1011 38.82 3.77 12.14
C SER A 1011 39.08 2.66 13.16
N VAL A 1012 38.37 1.53 13.06
CA VAL A 1012 38.60 0.34 13.89
C VAL A 1012 39.94 -0.34 13.56
N VAL A 1013 40.32 -0.44 12.28
CA VAL A 1013 41.66 -0.93 11.89
C VAL A 1013 42.75 -0.06 12.52
N GLY A 1014 42.58 1.27 12.47
CA GLY A 1014 43.50 2.22 13.11
C GLY A 1014 43.60 2.00 14.62
N LEU A 1015 42.46 1.86 15.31
CA LEU A 1015 42.40 1.58 16.74
C LEU A 1015 43.16 0.31 17.11
N LEU A 1016 42.89 -0.80 16.41
CA LEU A 1016 43.53 -2.09 16.70
C LEU A 1016 45.04 -2.06 16.41
N SER A 1017 45.48 -1.33 15.38
CA SER A 1017 46.91 -1.10 15.10
C SER A 1017 47.63 -0.38 16.24
N VAL A 1018 47.01 0.68 16.79
CA VAL A 1018 47.57 1.39 17.96
C VAL A 1018 47.63 0.47 19.18
N ARG A 1019 46.53 -0.26 19.46
CA ARG A 1019 46.46 -1.18 20.62
C ARG A 1019 47.45 -2.34 20.51
N ALA A 1020 47.75 -2.81 19.30
CA ALA A 1020 48.77 -3.82 19.04
C ALA A 1020 50.23 -3.29 19.12
N GLY A 1021 50.42 -2.01 19.46
CA GLY A 1021 51.74 -1.38 19.56
C GLY A 1021 52.36 -0.97 18.21
N ASN A 1022 51.61 -1.05 17.11
CA ASN A 1022 52.07 -0.65 15.77
C ASN A 1022 51.39 0.66 15.33
N VAL A 1023 51.78 1.75 15.97
CA VAL A 1023 51.22 3.09 15.72
C VAL A 1023 51.43 3.54 14.26
N GLY A 1024 52.56 3.14 13.63
CA GLY A 1024 52.82 3.44 12.22
C GLY A 1024 51.77 2.84 11.27
N ALA A 1025 51.32 1.61 11.54
CA ALA A 1025 50.27 0.96 10.74
C ALA A 1025 48.89 1.60 10.89
N ALA A 1026 48.68 2.47 11.90
CA ALA A 1026 47.41 3.16 12.11
C ALA A 1026 47.25 4.43 11.25
N LEU A 1027 48.33 4.95 10.65
CA LEU A 1027 48.31 6.20 9.88
C LEU A 1027 47.35 6.13 8.68
N GLU A 1028 47.50 5.12 7.84
CA GLU A 1028 46.74 4.99 6.60
C GLU A 1028 45.24 4.74 6.84
N PRO A 1029 44.82 3.81 7.74
CA PRO A 1029 43.40 3.63 8.05
C PRO A 1029 42.74 4.89 8.63
N TYR A 1030 43.39 5.60 9.56
CA TYR A 1030 42.82 6.84 10.11
C TYR A 1030 42.77 7.97 9.09
N ARG A 1031 43.79 8.11 8.22
CA ARG A 1031 43.74 9.02 7.07
C ARG A 1031 42.51 8.73 6.22
N ARG A 1032 42.29 7.46 5.87
CA ARG A 1032 41.19 7.06 5.01
C ARG A 1032 39.82 7.30 5.64
N ALA A 1033 39.66 7.01 6.93
CA ALA A 1033 38.43 7.31 7.67
C ALA A 1033 38.11 8.82 7.69
N ALA A 1034 39.12 9.67 7.91
CA ALA A 1034 38.98 11.13 7.93
C ALA A 1034 38.72 11.74 6.53
N GLU A 1035 39.17 11.10 5.46
CA GLU A 1035 38.88 11.47 4.08
C GLU A 1035 37.46 11.10 3.63
N LEU A 1036 36.98 9.92 4.03
CA LEU A 1036 35.65 9.44 3.68
C LEU A 1036 34.55 10.24 4.40
N GLU A 1037 34.79 10.59 5.66
CA GLU A 1037 33.83 11.35 6.49
C GLU A 1037 34.50 12.62 7.06
N PRO A 1038 34.77 13.64 6.22
CA PRO A 1038 35.46 14.85 6.64
C PRO A 1038 34.65 15.68 7.65
N GLY A 1039 33.34 15.44 7.74
CA GLY A 1039 32.43 16.05 8.72
C GLY A 1039 32.52 15.46 10.13
N ARG A 1040 33.16 14.30 10.31
CA ARG A 1040 33.27 13.60 11.60
C ARG A 1040 34.60 13.90 12.28
N ALA A 1041 34.55 14.82 13.25
CA ALA A 1041 35.75 15.31 13.93
C ALA A 1041 36.52 14.24 14.71
N ASN A 1042 35.85 13.21 15.22
CA ASN A 1042 36.49 12.10 15.93
C ASN A 1042 37.53 11.36 15.06
N TYR A 1043 37.26 11.14 13.77
CA TYR A 1043 38.22 10.49 12.87
C TYR A 1043 39.44 11.38 12.60
N SER A 1044 39.22 12.68 12.36
CA SER A 1044 40.32 13.65 12.16
C SER A 1044 41.19 13.79 13.41
N ARG A 1045 40.56 13.78 14.60
CA ARG A 1045 41.27 13.85 15.88
C ARG A 1045 42.14 12.61 16.10
N ASN A 1046 41.60 11.42 15.90
CA ASN A 1046 42.37 10.18 16.04
C ASN A 1046 43.53 10.13 15.03
N TYR A 1047 43.32 10.62 13.80
CA TYR A 1047 44.40 10.73 12.82
C TYR A 1047 45.50 11.71 13.25
N ALA A 1048 45.12 12.89 13.77
CA ALA A 1048 46.08 13.87 14.29
C ALA A 1048 46.90 13.34 15.47
N ILE A 1049 46.29 12.56 16.37
CA ILE A 1049 46.99 11.90 17.49
C ILE A 1049 48.05 10.94 16.93
N VAL A 1050 47.70 10.05 16.00
CA VAL A 1050 48.65 9.09 15.42
C VAL A 1050 49.76 9.76 14.61
N LEU A 1051 49.48 10.87 13.91
CA LEU A 1051 50.50 11.69 13.26
C LEU A 1051 51.48 12.30 14.28
N SER A 1052 50.98 12.77 15.41
CA SER A 1052 51.81 13.28 16.51
C SER A 1052 52.69 12.19 17.10
N ASP A 1053 52.12 11.01 17.39
CA ASP A 1053 52.86 9.88 17.97
C ASP A 1053 53.95 9.34 17.02
N THR A 1054 53.75 9.50 15.71
CA THR A 1054 54.75 9.18 14.66
C THR A 1054 55.67 10.36 14.31
N ARG A 1055 55.64 11.43 15.11
CA ARG A 1055 56.49 12.65 15.00
C ARG A 1055 56.27 13.48 13.73
N GLN A 1056 55.13 13.34 13.09
CA GLN A 1056 54.69 14.15 11.94
C GLN A 1056 53.90 15.38 12.40
N TYR A 1057 54.50 16.21 13.26
CA TYR A 1057 53.81 17.28 13.98
C TYR A 1057 53.14 18.32 13.08
N ASP A 1058 53.78 18.72 11.98
CA ASP A 1058 53.20 19.71 11.06
C ASP A 1058 51.92 19.19 10.39
N ALA A 1059 51.90 17.91 10.00
CA ALA A 1059 50.73 17.26 9.46
C ALA A 1059 49.64 17.08 10.54
N ALA A 1060 50.02 16.71 11.76
CA ALA A 1060 49.12 16.58 12.90
C ALA A 1060 48.41 17.92 13.22
N LEU A 1061 49.15 19.03 13.23
CA LEU A 1061 48.60 20.37 13.44
C LEU A 1061 47.70 20.82 12.29
N ALA A 1062 48.06 20.52 11.05
CA ALA A 1062 47.22 20.83 9.89
C ALA A 1062 45.87 20.11 9.98
N GLU A 1063 45.87 18.83 10.33
CA GLU A 1063 44.66 18.01 10.47
C GLU A 1063 43.80 18.44 11.66
N ALA A 1064 44.40 18.72 12.82
CA ALA A 1064 43.67 19.21 13.99
C ALA A 1064 43.03 20.59 13.73
N ARG A 1065 43.71 21.49 13.00
CA ARG A 1065 43.16 22.79 12.59
C ARG A 1065 42.03 22.64 11.56
N ARG A 1066 42.11 21.66 10.65
CA ARG A 1066 41.03 21.29 9.74
C ARG A 1066 39.80 20.81 10.51
N SER A 1067 39.98 19.95 11.54
CA SER A 1067 38.88 19.48 12.38
C SER A 1067 38.13 20.65 13.07
N ILE A 1068 38.86 21.67 13.55
CA ILE A 1068 38.26 22.89 14.13
C ILE A 1068 37.38 23.64 13.12
N SER A 1069 37.81 23.76 11.86
CA SER A 1069 37.03 24.48 10.85
C SER A 1069 35.70 23.79 10.54
N VAL A 1070 35.68 22.46 10.58
CA VAL A 1070 34.47 21.64 10.44
C VAL A 1070 33.55 21.80 11.65
N LEU A 1071 34.10 21.71 12.87
CA LEU A 1071 33.34 21.80 14.12
C LEU A 1071 32.67 23.16 14.33
N ARG A 1072 33.27 24.26 13.87
CA ARG A 1072 32.67 25.61 13.95
C ARG A 1072 31.35 25.74 13.19
N GLY A 1073 31.08 24.85 12.24
CA GLY A 1073 29.82 24.82 11.48
C GLY A 1073 28.73 23.96 12.10
N GLN A 1074 28.97 23.28 13.23
CA GLN A 1074 28.04 22.35 13.85
C GLN A 1074 27.42 22.93 15.14
N PRO A 1075 26.10 22.78 15.35
CA PRO A 1075 25.49 23.08 16.64
C PRO A 1075 26.05 22.17 17.74
N ASP A 1076 26.21 22.69 18.96
CA ASP A 1076 26.65 21.96 20.17
C ASP A 1076 28.09 21.38 20.17
N ALA A 1077 28.98 21.90 19.32
CA ALA A 1077 30.36 21.42 19.16
C ALA A 1077 31.39 21.99 20.17
N GLU A 1078 30.98 22.72 21.22
CA GLU A 1078 31.91 23.44 22.11
C GLU A 1078 32.88 22.53 22.87
N ALA A 1079 32.39 21.38 23.38
CA ALA A 1079 33.22 20.41 24.08
C ALA A 1079 34.27 19.77 23.16
N GLU A 1080 33.88 19.44 21.93
CA GLU A 1080 34.80 18.89 20.91
C GLU A 1080 35.83 19.92 20.46
N LEU A 1081 35.41 21.20 20.31
CA LEU A 1081 36.32 22.31 20.02
C LEU A 1081 37.36 22.51 21.13
N ALA A 1082 36.94 22.44 22.40
CA ALA A 1082 37.85 22.54 23.53
C ALA A 1082 38.87 21.40 23.53
N THR A 1083 38.40 20.16 23.32
CA THR A 1083 39.25 18.96 23.25
C THR A 1083 40.27 19.06 22.11
N THR A 1084 39.85 19.49 20.91
CA THR A 1084 40.75 19.62 19.76
C THR A 1084 41.76 20.76 19.94
N ARG A 1085 41.41 21.86 20.62
CA ARG A 1085 42.37 22.93 20.98
C ARG A 1085 43.42 22.44 21.98
N GLN A 1086 43.00 21.64 22.97
CA GLN A 1086 43.93 21.02 23.91
C GLN A 1086 44.89 20.08 23.19
N LEU A 1087 44.40 19.27 22.24
CA LEU A 1087 45.25 18.43 21.39
C LEU A 1087 46.29 19.25 20.61
N ILE A 1088 45.91 20.37 20.00
CA ILE A 1088 46.85 21.28 19.32
C ILE A 1088 47.95 21.76 20.27
N ALA A 1089 47.58 22.20 21.48
CA ALA A 1089 48.56 22.66 22.47
C ALA A 1089 49.53 21.54 22.89
N LEU A 1090 49.04 20.30 23.03
CA LEU A 1090 49.87 19.12 23.33
C LEU A 1090 50.84 18.82 22.17
N ILE A 1091 50.37 18.88 20.93
CA ILE A 1091 51.21 18.65 19.74
C ILE A 1091 52.28 19.73 19.61
N GLU A 1092 51.93 21.01 19.81
CA GLU A 1092 52.89 22.13 19.77
C GLU A 1092 53.94 22.02 20.88
N ALA A 1093 53.56 21.56 22.07
CA ALA A 1093 54.50 21.28 23.16
C ALA A 1093 55.46 20.13 22.81
N ALA A 1094 54.92 19.01 22.29
CA ALA A 1094 55.71 17.87 21.85
C ALA A 1094 56.68 18.22 20.71
N GLN A 1095 56.27 19.05 19.76
CA GLN A 1095 57.13 19.58 18.67
C GLN A 1095 58.29 20.41 19.20
N GLN A 1096 58.09 21.12 20.32
CA GLN A 1096 59.11 21.93 21.01
C GLN A 1096 59.97 21.12 21.99
N GLY A 1097 59.75 19.80 22.10
CA GLY A 1097 60.47 18.91 23.02
C GLY A 1097 60.12 19.13 24.50
N ARG A 1098 58.91 19.62 24.79
CA ARG A 1098 58.41 19.92 26.14
C ARG A 1098 57.43 18.89 26.66
#